data_AF-A0AAE8W3U1-F1
#
_entry.id   AF-A0AAE8W3U1-F1
#
_cell.length_a   1.000
_cell.length_b   1.000
_cell.length_c   1.000
_cell.angle_alpha   90.00
_cell.angle_beta   90.00
_cell.angle_gamma   90.00
#
_symmetry.space_group_name_H-M   'P 1'
#
loop_
_entity.id
_entity.type
_entity.pdbx_description
1 polymer ?
#
loop_
_entity_poly.entity_id
_entity_poly.type
_entity_poly.pdbx_seq_one_letter_code
_entity_poly.pdbx_strand_id
1 'polypeptide(L)'
;MTGAVTGGDTSAPLYGVRVVDTTDGRGEGVGRFLAGLGADVILVEPPGGARARNRAPLHEGTSLYFAVRNAGKRGVTLDLDAEGGRHDLRVLLDTADIWIESDRSGVPGFDYESVAARNPRLVLVTVTDFGLTGPCAGYAATDAVHAALSGLLCRSGLPGRPPLPPPGSIVTESACLQAAWVALLAHYSSLGTGRGDHIDFSVHEAVTQILDPGFGMGGSAIGGRRAADLPPGRPAAGHLYPIFRCADGLVRVCVLSPRQWRGMRAWLGEPEELADRRYENIAVRFQEADRIHARIADLFRDRSRDDLVRQGQEHGVPIAAVLTAGDALRAEHYLERGALADTELAPGLTARVPAGFLEIDGARPSPLRRAPLPGEHTDEVLAEVRARVEPVRGETRPERGHPLAGLRVLDLGVIVAGAELGRLLADHGADVIKVENRAFPDGGRQSVTGEIITASAAWGHRNKRSLGLNLRDPEGVGLFKRLAAAADVVLSNFKPGTLESLGLGPDVLLGLNPRLVIADSSAFGASGAWSRRMGYGPLVRASTGLSDLWRYPDDPDGHSDSITIYPDHVVGRVGAAAVVAQLARLRRTGRGGTVGIAQAEIILDALAEHLAGEWLNPGSLHAGAVTADLVVPCAGDDQWCVIGIRDDADWNRLCAVVGHEDLAADPELARPEGRRASRRRIAEALSSWTASRSPREVTDLLQACGVPAAPMLRVHELLTDPQLTARGFFAELRQPTLDEPLPAEARPAHSRHLADPPQRPAPLPAEHTRELSRELLGLSEEETDKLLARGVLETLEETPTVSSPAPAVLMERRGHVMVVTLNRPEARNAVNAAVARGIGNALEEADRAPEIRAVVITGAGDKAFCAGADLKAVARGENIMPPEAEAWGFAGYVRHHIGKPTIAAVRGFALGGGTEIALASDLVVAAEDAHFGLPEVKRGIIAAAGGAFRITAQLPPKVAMELLLTGDPLDAATARDLGLVNRVVPAEKVLDEALALAERIAANAPLAVQASKRIARGITTGRVDAEQAAWDLSHQEARTVMTSQDAQEGPRAFAEKRTPVWQAR
;
A
#
# COMPACT_ATOMS: atom_id res chain seq x y z
N MET A 1 -11.61 50.25 -31.98
CA MET A 1 -10.31 49.65 -31.63
C MET A 1 -9.87 50.20 -30.28
N THR A 2 -10.14 49.47 -29.21
CA THR A 2 -9.57 49.68 -27.86
C THR A 2 -9.71 48.33 -27.14
N GLY A 3 -8.85 47.40 -27.52
CA GLY A 3 -8.68 46.13 -26.83
C GLY A 3 -7.70 46.34 -25.67
N ALA A 4 -8.19 46.11 -24.46
CA ALA A 4 -7.37 45.83 -23.30
C ALA A 4 -8.07 44.70 -22.53
N VAL A 5 -8.05 43.50 -23.12
CA VAL A 5 -8.24 42.27 -22.37
C VAL A 5 -6.86 41.86 -21.89
N THR A 6 -6.77 41.67 -20.58
CA THR A 6 -5.63 41.19 -19.81
C THR A 6 -4.89 40.05 -20.52
N GLY A 7 -3.59 40.22 -20.74
CA GLY A 7 -2.71 39.29 -21.46
C GLY A 7 -2.41 38.00 -20.69
N GLY A 8 -3.42 37.17 -20.46
CA GLY A 8 -3.27 35.81 -19.94
C GLY A 8 -3.01 34.80 -21.07
N ASP A 9 -2.31 33.71 -20.77
CA ASP A 9 -2.09 32.62 -21.70
C ASP A 9 -3.42 31.90 -22.01
N THR A 10 -4.01 32.22 -23.17
CA THR A 10 -5.27 31.61 -23.65
C THR A 10 -5.17 30.10 -23.88
N SER A 11 -3.95 29.55 -23.91
CA SER A 11 -3.67 28.13 -24.09
C SER A 11 -3.72 27.31 -22.78
N ALA A 12 -3.74 27.98 -21.62
CA ALA A 12 -3.80 27.32 -20.32
C ALA A 12 -5.09 26.48 -20.17
N PRO A 13 -5.04 25.33 -19.43
CA PRO A 13 -6.18 24.43 -19.33
C PRO A 13 -7.47 25.09 -18.82
N LEU A 14 -7.37 25.86 -17.74
CA LEU A 14 -8.50 26.52 -17.08
C LEU A 14 -8.66 27.99 -17.45
N TYR A 15 -8.07 28.44 -18.57
CA TYR A 15 -8.30 29.78 -19.06
C TYR A 15 -9.80 30.06 -19.22
N GLY A 16 -10.25 31.16 -18.60
CA GLY A 16 -11.65 31.60 -18.61
C GLY A 16 -12.51 31.03 -17.46
N VAL A 17 -11.98 30.11 -16.65
CA VAL A 17 -12.63 29.60 -15.45
C VAL A 17 -12.40 30.58 -14.30
N ARG A 18 -13.48 31.03 -13.64
CA ARG A 18 -13.44 31.92 -12.49
C ARG A 18 -13.73 31.17 -11.20
N VAL A 19 -12.84 31.32 -10.22
CA VAL A 19 -12.95 30.71 -8.90
C VAL A 19 -13.09 31.81 -7.85
N VAL A 20 -14.12 31.74 -7.02
CA VAL A 20 -14.22 32.55 -5.81
C VAL A 20 -13.72 31.70 -4.65
N ASP A 21 -12.69 32.17 -3.97
CA ASP A 21 -12.08 31.49 -2.83
C ASP A 21 -12.35 32.32 -1.56
N THR A 22 -13.07 31.71 -0.62
CA THR A 22 -13.45 32.32 0.65
C THR A 22 -12.89 31.55 1.85
N THR A 23 -11.94 30.66 1.59
CA THR A 23 -11.27 29.85 2.61
C THR A 23 -10.39 30.70 3.52
N ASP A 24 -10.21 30.26 4.77
CA ASP A 24 -9.25 30.83 5.72
C ASP A 24 -8.52 29.67 6.42
N GLY A 25 -7.25 29.46 6.05
CA GLY A 25 -6.45 28.33 6.51
C GLY A 25 -6.76 27.02 5.78
N ARG A 26 -7.92 26.40 6.03
CA ARG A 26 -8.28 25.09 5.44
C ARG A 26 -8.76 25.28 3.99
N GLY A 27 -8.18 24.56 3.04
CA GLY A 27 -8.62 24.60 1.63
C GLY A 27 -7.95 25.68 0.76
N GLU A 28 -7.12 26.56 1.32
CA GLU A 28 -6.46 27.63 0.54
C GLU A 28 -5.56 27.09 -0.59
N GLY A 29 -4.99 25.89 -0.41
CA GLY A 29 -4.19 25.21 -1.43
C GLY A 29 -4.98 24.82 -2.69
N VAL A 30 -6.30 24.64 -2.58
CA VAL A 30 -7.18 24.30 -3.71
C VAL A 30 -7.14 25.42 -4.75
N GLY A 31 -7.33 26.67 -4.32
CA GLY A 31 -7.27 27.83 -5.20
C GLY A 31 -5.90 28.00 -5.86
N ARG A 32 -4.80 27.75 -5.13
CA ARG A 32 -3.44 27.81 -5.71
C ARG A 32 -3.25 26.80 -6.84
N PHE A 33 -3.70 25.56 -6.63
CA PHE A 33 -3.60 24.53 -7.65
C PHE A 33 -4.37 24.92 -8.92
N LEU A 34 -5.60 25.43 -8.77
CA LEU A 34 -6.43 25.89 -9.91
C LEU A 34 -5.83 27.10 -10.62
N ALA A 35 -5.24 28.06 -9.88
CA ALA A 35 -4.50 29.18 -10.46
C ALA A 35 -3.29 28.70 -11.28
N GLY A 36 -2.58 27.67 -10.79
CA GLY A 36 -1.50 27.00 -11.51
C GLY A 36 -1.93 26.39 -12.85
N LEU A 37 -3.21 26.02 -13.01
CA LEU A 37 -3.77 25.54 -14.27
C LEU A 37 -4.39 26.66 -15.13
N GLY A 38 -4.26 27.92 -14.71
CA GLY A 38 -4.69 29.11 -15.45
C GLY A 38 -6.08 29.65 -15.08
N ALA A 39 -6.68 29.22 -13.98
CA ALA A 39 -7.94 29.78 -13.50
C ALA A 39 -7.75 31.20 -12.92
N ASP A 40 -8.78 32.05 -13.06
CA ASP A 40 -8.86 33.36 -12.41
C ASP A 40 -9.41 33.18 -10.99
N VAL A 41 -8.52 33.13 -10.00
CA VAL A 41 -8.88 32.86 -8.60
C VAL A 41 -8.94 34.16 -7.80
N ILE A 42 -10.13 34.45 -7.27
CA ILE A 42 -10.44 35.64 -6.49
C ILE A 42 -10.52 35.24 -5.01
N LEU A 43 -9.51 35.60 -4.23
CA LEU A 43 -9.49 35.45 -2.78
C LEU A 43 -10.32 36.58 -2.13
N VAL A 44 -11.32 36.21 -1.34
CA VAL A 44 -12.22 37.14 -0.64
C VAL A 44 -11.94 37.14 0.86
N GLU A 45 -11.43 38.26 1.36
CA GLU A 45 -11.03 38.44 2.75
C GLU A 45 -11.91 39.46 3.49
N PRO A 46 -12.03 39.37 4.82
CA PRO A 46 -12.67 40.41 5.62
C PRO A 46 -11.79 41.67 5.73
N PRO A 47 -12.36 42.82 6.15
CA PRO A 47 -11.56 43.98 6.54
C PRO A 47 -10.56 43.59 7.64
N GLY A 48 -9.26 43.79 7.39
CA GLY A 48 -8.18 43.32 8.28
C GLY A 48 -7.44 42.06 7.78
N GLY A 49 -7.96 41.39 6.74
CA GLY A 49 -7.34 40.21 6.13
C GLY A 49 -7.71 38.88 6.81
N ALA A 50 -7.39 37.78 6.14
CA ALA A 50 -7.62 36.42 6.65
C ALA A 50 -6.77 36.11 7.89
N ARG A 51 -7.26 35.22 8.78
CA ARG A 51 -6.52 34.78 9.98
C ARG A 51 -5.21 34.09 9.62
N ALA A 52 -5.21 33.34 8.51
CA ALA A 52 -4.04 32.66 7.98
C ALA A 52 -2.83 33.60 7.74
N ARG A 53 -3.02 34.92 7.57
CA ARG A 53 -1.93 35.90 7.45
C ARG A 53 -1.01 35.97 8.68
N ASN A 54 -1.45 35.47 9.83
CA ASN A 54 -0.66 35.38 11.05
C ASN A 54 -0.20 33.96 11.37
N ARG A 55 -0.44 32.99 10.49
CA ARG A 55 -0.09 31.59 10.72
C ARG A 55 1.40 31.36 10.50
N ALA A 56 2.03 30.62 11.42
CA ALA A 56 3.42 30.20 11.29
C ALA A 56 3.64 29.25 10.08
N PRO A 57 4.84 29.21 9.50
CA PRO A 57 6.04 29.97 9.88
C PRO A 57 5.98 31.44 9.49
N LEU A 58 6.42 32.31 10.40
CA LEU A 58 6.49 33.76 10.20
C LEU A 58 7.95 34.18 9.91
N HIS A 59 8.14 35.07 8.94
CA HIS A 59 9.41 35.75 8.69
C HIS A 59 9.16 37.26 8.68
N GLU A 60 9.78 38.00 9.61
CA GLU A 60 9.59 39.44 9.77
C GLU A 60 8.10 39.88 9.82
N GLY A 61 7.26 39.06 10.48
CA GLY A 61 5.81 39.30 10.59
C GLY A 61 4.97 38.86 9.38
N THR A 62 5.60 38.38 8.30
CA THR A 62 4.91 37.82 7.14
C THR A 62 4.70 36.32 7.31
N SER A 63 3.45 35.84 7.18
CA SER A 63 3.16 34.41 7.11
C SER A 63 3.61 33.81 5.80
N LEU A 64 4.61 32.94 5.85
CA LEU A 64 5.04 32.16 4.68
C LEU A 64 3.96 31.17 4.28
N TYR A 65 3.20 30.62 5.25
CA TYR A 65 2.05 29.73 5.00
C TYR A 65 1.02 30.39 4.06
N PHE A 66 0.58 31.61 4.39
CA PHE A 66 -0.37 32.37 3.57
C PHE A 66 0.23 32.74 2.22
N ALA A 67 1.49 33.21 2.22
CA ALA A 67 2.15 33.71 1.02
C ALA A 67 2.27 32.64 -0.08
N VAL A 68 2.68 31.41 0.25
CA VAL A 68 2.76 30.34 -0.75
C VAL A 68 1.38 29.84 -1.17
N ARG A 69 0.42 29.67 -0.25
CA ARG A 69 -0.92 29.11 -0.55
C ARG A 69 -1.85 30.05 -1.29
N ASN A 70 -1.60 31.34 -1.22
CA ASN A 70 -2.41 32.34 -1.91
C ASN A 70 -1.67 33.00 -3.09
N ALA A 71 -0.49 32.50 -3.45
CA ALA A 71 0.20 32.89 -4.68
C ALA A 71 -0.68 32.61 -5.92
N GLY A 72 -0.67 33.54 -6.87
CA GLY A 72 -1.43 33.48 -8.12
C GLY A 72 -2.85 34.01 -8.03
N LYS A 73 -3.35 34.35 -6.84
CA LYS A 73 -4.72 34.84 -6.62
C LYS A 73 -4.83 36.37 -6.72
N ARG A 74 -6.01 36.88 -7.04
CA ARG A 74 -6.39 38.29 -6.92
C ARG A 74 -7.18 38.50 -5.62
N GLY A 75 -6.87 39.55 -4.86
CA GLY A 75 -7.44 39.78 -3.54
C GLY A 75 -8.56 40.84 -3.54
N VAL A 76 -9.71 40.51 -2.97
CA VAL A 76 -10.86 41.39 -2.75
C VAL A 76 -11.19 41.42 -1.26
N THR A 77 -11.38 42.61 -0.71
CA THR A 77 -11.80 42.77 0.70
C THR A 77 -13.29 43.11 0.77
N LEU A 78 -14.08 42.29 1.44
CA LEU A 78 -15.52 42.51 1.63
C LEU A 78 -15.90 42.43 3.11
N ASP A 79 -16.63 43.44 3.59
CA ASP A 79 -17.30 43.39 4.89
C ASP A 79 -18.66 42.69 4.77
N LEU A 80 -18.72 41.43 5.19
CA LEU A 80 -19.93 40.60 5.07
C LEU A 80 -20.94 40.85 6.18
N ASP A 81 -20.59 41.59 7.22
CA ASP A 81 -21.53 42.08 8.21
C ASP A 81 -22.37 43.25 7.64
N ALA A 82 -21.82 43.96 6.66
CA ALA A 82 -22.52 44.98 5.89
C ALA A 82 -23.29 44.41 4.69
N GLU A 83 -24.47 45.00 4.40
CA GLU A 83 -25.29 44.60 3.24
C GLU A 83 -24.57 44.81 1.90
N GLY A 84 -23.73 45.86 1.82
CA GLY A 84 -22.92 46.12 0.62
C GLY A 84 -21.92 45.01 0.32
N GLY A 85 -21.20 44.50 1.32
CA GLY A 85 -20.24 43.41 1.09
C GLY A 85 -20.93 42.08 0.79
N ARG A 86 -22.11 41.81 1.39
CA ARG A 86 -22.96 40.68 0.96
C ARG A 86 -23.42 40.84 -0.48
N HIS A 87 -23.86 42.03 -0.89
CA HIS A 87 -24.24 42.29 -2.27
C HIS A 87 -23.09 42.00 -3.24
N ASP A 88 -21.89 42.50 -2.94
CA ASP A 88 -20.71 42.32 -3.79
C ASP A 88 -20.26 40.86 -3.87
N LEU A 89 -20.30 40.11 -2.75
CA LEU A 89 -20.06 38.66 -2.80
C LEU A 89 -21.06 37.95 -3.71
N ARG A 90 -22.34 38.35 -3.66
CA ARG A 90 -23.36 37.76 -4.52
C ARG A 90 -23.08 38.04 -6.01
N VAL A 91 -22.63 39.24 -6.34
CA VAL A 91 -22.23 39.61 -7.71
C VAL A 91 -21.01 38.80 -8.18
N LEU A 92 -20.02 38.56 -7.30
CA LEU A 92 -18.89 37.67 -7.62
C LEU A 92 -19.39 36.26 -7.97
N LEU A 93 -20.24 35.68 -7.12
CA LEU A 93 -20.78 34.33 -7.29
C LEU A 93 -21.70 34.18 -8.51
N ASP A 94 -22.40 35.23 -8.93
CA ASP A 94 -23.22 35.23 -10.14
C ASP A 94 -22.38 35.00 -11.43
N THR A 95 -21.06 35.24 -11.37
CA THR A 95 -20.13 35.09 -12.50
C THR A 95 -19.07 34.00 -12.30
N ALA A 96 -19.11 33.28 -11.18
CA ALA A 96 -18.14 32.25 -10.83
C ALA A 96 -18.52 30.89 -11.41
N ASP A 97 -17.51 30.07 -11.72
CA ASP A 97 -17.69 28.67 -12.10
C ASP A 97 -17.54 27.75 -10.89
N ILE A 98 -16.63 28.10 -9.97
CA ILE A 98 -16.34 27.36 -8.75
C ILE A 98 -16.30 28.34 -7.57
N TRP A 99 -16.90 27.94 -6.45
CA TRP A 99 -16.78 28.61 -5.16
C TRP A 99 -16.21 27.63 -4.13
N ILE A 100 -15.12 28.03 -3.47
CA ILE A 100 -14.45 27.25 -2.41
C ILE A 100 -14.63 27.97 -1.09
N GLU A 101 -15.07 27.26 -0.06
CA GLU A 101 -15.28 27.81 1.28
C GLU A 101 -14.96 26.77 2.37
N SER A 102 -14.62 27.22 3.58
CA SER A 102 -14.23 26.33 4.69
C SER A 102 -15.00 26.53 6.00
N ASP A 103 -15.75 27.63 6.13
CA ASP A 103 -16.25 28.12 7.42
C ASP A 103 -17.48 29.05 7.31
N ARG A 104 -18.09 29.22 6.12
CA ARG A 104 -19.06 30.31 5.88
C ARG A 104 -20.54 29.92 6.01
N SER A 105 -20.85 28.82 6.69
CA SER A 105 -22.21 28.34 6.98
C SER A 105 -23.07 29.27 7.86
N GLY A 106 -22.57 30.45 8.25
CA GLY A 106 -23.27 31.42 9.09
C GLY A 106 -23.77 32.70 8.40
N VAL A 107 -23.39 32.97 7.14
CA VAL A 107 -23.84 34.19 6.43
C VAL A 107 -25.19 33.91 5.77
N PRO A 108 -26.30 34.57 6.19
CA PRO A 108 -27.63 34.29 5.65
C PRO A 108 -27.71 34.53 4.13
N GLY A 109 -28.26 33.58 3.39
CA GLY A 109 -28.48 33.67 1.94
C GLY A 109 -27.30 33.22 1.06
N PHE A 110 -26.28 32.60 1.66
CA PHE A 110 -25.12 32.01 0.95
C PHE A 110 -25.06 30.48 1.11
N ASP A 111 -26.17 29.82 1.42
CA ASP A 111 -26.29 28.37 1.24
C ASP A 111 -26.30 28.00 -0.25
N TYR A 112 -26.00 26.72 -0.55
CA TYR A 112 -25.93 26.24 -1.92
C TYR A 112 -27.22 26.52 -2.70
N GLU A 113 -28.39 26.26 -2.13
CA GLU A 113 -29.69 26.42 -2.79
C GLU A 113 -29.92 27.89 -3.18
N SER A 114 -29.63 28.81 -2.27
CA SER A 114 -29.75 30.25 -2.52
C SER A 114 -28.83 30.73 -3.66
N VAL A 115 -27.59 30.24 -3.70
CA VAL A 115 -26.63 30.63 -4.74
C VAL A 115 -26.92 29.94 -6.07
N ALA A 116 -27.22 28.64 -6.05
CA ALA A 116 -27.56 27.85 -7.24
C ALA A 116 -28.84 28.34 -7.93
N ALA A 117 -29.79 28.92 -7.19
CA ALA A 117 -30.97 29.57 -7.78
C ALA A 117 -30.61 30.78 -8.66
N ARG A 118 -29.46 31.41 -8.43
CA ARG A 118 -28.98 32.56 -9.21
C ARG A 118 -27.96 32.16 -10.27
N ASN A 119 -27.08 31.22 -9.93
CA ASN A 119 -26.08 30.65 -10.82
C ASN A 119 -26.19 29.11 -10.80
N PRO A 120 -27.05 28.52 -11.65
CA PRO A 120 -27.28 27.07 -11.68
C PRO A 120 -26.06 26.24 -12.07
N ARG A 121 -25.01 26.85 -12.62
CA ARG A 121 -23.78 26.17 -13.07
C ARG A 121 -22.66 26.13 -12.02
N LEU A 122 -22.81 26.88 -10.92
CA LEU A 122 -21.79 27.00 -9.89
C LEU A 122 -21.52 25.67 -9.20
N VAL A 123 -20.25 25.32 -9.09
CA VAL A 123 -19.77 24.25 -8.21
C VAL A 123 -19.35 24.86 -6.88
N LEU A 124 -20.03 24.52 -5.80
CA LEU A 124 -19.62 24.85 -4.44
C LEU A 124 -18.84 23.69 -3.84
N VAL A 125 -17.64 23.96 -3.32
CA VAL A 125 -16.84 23.02 -2.53
C VAL A 125 -16.72 23.55 -1.11
N THR A 126 -17.40 22.86 -0.19
CA THR A 126 -17.35 23.13 1.25
C THR A 126 -16.30 22.23 1.90
N VAL A 127 -15.19 22.80 2.35
CA VAL A 127 -14.05 22.09 2.93
C VAL A 127 -14.09 22.18 4.45
N THR A 128 -14.40 21.07 5.12
CA THR A 128 -14.42 21.00 6.59
C THR A 128 -13.52 19.85 7.08
N ASP A 129 -13.16 19.85 8.37
CA ASP A 129 -12.33 18.77 8.93
C ASP A 129 -13.02 17.41 8.78
N PHE A 130 -14.29 17.31 9.15
CA PHE A 130 -15.02 16.05 9.27
C PHE A 130 -16.24 15.92 8.35
N GLY A 131 -16.49 16.89 7.48
CA GLY A 131 -17.70 16.94 6.65
C GLY A 131 -18.85 17.65 7.36
N LEU A 132 -19.89 18.01 6.60
CA LEU A 132 -21.06 18.74 7.11
C LEU A 132 -22.01 17.88 7.98
N THR A 133 -21.79 16.57 8.04
CA THR A 133 -22.66 15.61 8.75
C THR A 133 -21.83 14.58 9.53
N GLY A 134 -22.49 13.88 10.46
CA GLY A 134 -21.87 12.85 11.30
C GLY A 134 -21.53 13.33 12.72
N PRO A 135 -21.21 12.39 13.62
CA PRO A 135 -20.98 12.68 15.05
C PRO A 135 -19.80 13.62 15.32
N CYS A 136 -18.79 13.64 14.45
CA CYS A 136 -17.59 14.46 14.59
C CYS A 136 -17.63 15.73 13.73
N ALA A 137 -18.75 16.08 13.09
CA ALA A 137 -18.84 17.26 12.21
C ALA A 137 -18.44 18.58 12.90
N GLY A 138 -18.65 18.69 14.21
CA GLY A 138 -18.26 19.85 15.02
C GLY A 138 -16.85 19.80 15.63
N TYR A 139 -16.08 18.73 15.38
CA TYR A 139 -14.73 18.60 15.94
C TYR A 139 -13.73 19.48 15.20
N ALA A 140 -12.67 19.86 15.90
CA ALA A 140 -11.53 20.57 15.33
C ALA A 140 -10.36 19.62 15.08
N ALA A 141 -9.55 19.89 14.06
CA ALA A 141 -8.37 19.10 13.75
C ALA A 141 -7.14 19.95 13.38
N THR A 142 -5.99 19.32 13.49
CA THR A 142 -4.70 19.70 12.91
C THR A 142 -4.23 18.57 11.98
N ASP A 143 -3.14 18.79 11.23
CA ASP A 143 -2.53 17.76 10.39
C ASP A 143 -2.22 16.46 11.18
N ALA A 144 -1.70 16.56 12.41
CA ALA A 144 -1.42 15.36 13.21
C ALA A 144 -2.70 14.65 13.70
N VAL A 145 -3.77 15.39 13.98
CA VAL A 145 -5.08 14.81 14.35
C VAL A 145 -5.65 14.02 13.17
N HIS A 146 -5.62 14.58 11.95
CA HIS A 146 -6.04 13.85 10.74
C HIS A 146 -5.15 12.63 10.47
N ALA A 147 -3.83 12.76 10.67
CA ALA A 147 -2.90 11.64 10.54
C ALA A 147 -3.19 10.50 11.55
N ALA A 148 -3.60 10.84 12.77
CA ALA A 148 -3.97 9.89 13.82
C ALA A 148 -5.23 9.08 13.45
N LEU A 149 -6.26 9.76 12.94
CA LEU A 149 -7.53 9.13 12.59
C LEU A 149 -7.47 8.33 11.28
N SER A 150 -6.55 8.65 10.37
CA SER A 150 -6.47 7.99 9.06
C SER A 150 -5.89 6.57 9.06
N GLY A 151 -5.37 6.08 10.18
CA GLY A 151 -4.62 4.80 10.23
C GLY A 151 -3.20 4.89 9.65
N LEU A 152 -2.71 6.08 9.34
CA LEU A 152 -1.31 6.33 8.98
C LEU A 152 -0.42 6.28 10.22
N LEU A 153 -0.82 6.98 11.29
CA LEU A 153 0.05 7.17 12.46
C LEU A 153 0.37 5.85 13.19
N CYS A 154 -0.54 4.88 13.20
CA CYS A 154 -0.28 3.55 13.79
C CYS A 154 0.82 2.77 13.07
N ARG A 155 1.22 3.19 11.87
CA ARG A 155 2.30 2.61 11.05
C ARG A 155 3.52 3.53 10.93
N SER A 156 3.52 4.67 11.62
CA SER A 156 4.59 5.68 11.58
C SER A 156 5.31 5.81 12.92
N GLY A 157 6.62 5.63 12.91
CA GLY A 157 7.46 5.62 14.11
C GLY A 157 8.20 4.29 14.29
N LEU A 158 9.00 4.19 15.36
CA LEU A 158 9.71 2.97 15.71
C LEU A 158 9.00 2.17 16.82
N PRO A 159 9.09 0.83 16.83
CA PRO A 159 8.63 0.01 17.95
C PRO A 159 9.13 0.54 19.30
N GLY A 160 8.25 0.63 20.30
CA GLY A 160 8.58 1.08 21.66
C GLY A 160 8.77 2.59 21.85
N ARG A 161 8.66 3.40 20.79
CA ARG A 161 8.75 4.87 20.85
C ARG A 161 7.36 5.51 20.67
N PRO A 162 7.12 6.80 20.91
CA PRO A 162 5.87 7.44 20.49
C PRO A 162 5.68 7.42 18.96
N PRO A 163 4.46 7.25 18.43
CA PRO A 163 4.19 7.42 17.00
C PRO A 163 4.67 8.78 16.50
N LEU A 164 5.16 8.83 15.26
CA LEU A 164 5.73 10.06 14.69
C LEU A 164 4.85 10.61 13.56
N PRO A 165 4.17 11.75 13.75
CA PRO A 165 3.37 12.36 12.70
C PRO A 165 4.20 12.76 11.46
N PRO A 166 3.60 12.81 10.27
CA PRO A 166 4.23 13.38 9.10
C PRO A 166 4.65 14.84 9.34
N PRO A 167 5.78 15.28 8.76
CA PRO A 167 6.26 16.66 8.94
C PRO A 167 5.46 17.66 8.09
N GLY A 168 5.37 18.90 8.60
CA GLY A 168 4.80 20.04 7.90
C GLY A 168 3.33 19.90 7.55
N SER A 169 2.91 20.50 6.43
CA SER A 169 1.52 20.54 5.98
C SER A 169 1.16 19.46 4.96
N ILE A 170 1.90 18.34 4.92
CA ILE A 170 1.70 17.26 3.93
C ILE A 170 0.26 16.73 3.96
N VAL A 171 -0.35 16.66 5.14
CA VAL A 171 -1.69 16.12 5.33
C VAL A 171 -2.72 17.05 4.71
N THR A 172 -2.71 18.32 5.11
CA THR A 172 -3.64 19.32 4.60
C THR A 172 -3.42 19.60 3.11
N GLU A 173 -2.18 19.65 2.63
CA GLU A 173 -1.90 19.90 1.21
C GLU A 173 -2.40 18.74 0.34
N SER A 174 -2.19 17.50 0.77
CA SER A 174 -2.73 16.34 0.05
C SER A 174 -4.26 16.39 -0.03
N ALA A 175 -4.94 16.74 1.06
CA ALA A 175 -6.39 16.93 1.05
C ALA A 175 -6.82 18.06 0.09
N CYS A 176 -6.07 19.16 0.00
CA CYS A 176 -6.35 20.22 -0.97
C CYS A 176 -6.24 19.72 -2.42
N LEU A 177 -5.29 18.85 -2.74
CA LEU A 177 -5.16 18.26 -4.08
C LEU A 177 -6.31 17.31 -4.41
N GLN A 178 -6.82 16.56 -3.42
CA GLN A 178 -8.06 15.78 -3.57
C GLN A 178 -9.28 16.70 -3.78
N ALA A 179 -9.40 17.79 -3.03
CA ALA A 179 -10.50 18.75 -3.21
C ALA A 179 -10.46 19.40 -4.60
N ALA A 180 -9.27 19.75 -5.10
CA ALA A 180 -9.09 20.26 -6.46
C ALA A 180 -9.52 19.24 -7.53
N TRP A 181 -9.19 17.96 -7.33
CA TRP A 181 -9.68 16.88 -8.19
C TRP A 181 -11.21 16.83 -8.26
N VAL A 182 -11.89 16.81 -7.11
CA VAL A 182 -13.36 16.73 -7.08
C VAL A 182 -14.01 18.01 -7.61
N ALA A 183 -13.42 19.18 -7.33
CA ALA A 183 -13.88 20.46 -7.87
C ALA A 183 -13.85 20.47 -9.40
N LEU A 184 -12.75 19.99 -10.00
CA LEU A 184 -12.60 19.93 -11.45
C LEU A 184 -13.52 18.88 -12.09
N LEU A 185 -13.73 17.75 -11.42
CA LEU A 185 -14.66 16.73 -11.87
C LEU A 185 -16.10 17.27 -11.92
N ALA A 186 -16.54 17.94 -10.85
CA ALA A 186 -17.86 18.57 -10.78
C ALA A 186 -17.99 19.70 -11.82
N HIS A 187 -16.95 20.53 -12.00
CA HIS A 187 -16.94 21.58 -13.02
C HIS A 187 -17.02 20.99 -14.43
N TYR A 188 -16.26 19.93 -14.72
CA TYR A 188 -16.32 19.26 -16.02
C TYR A 188 -17.70 18.64 -16.31
N SER A 189 -18.37 18.13 -15.28
CA SER A 189 -19.77 17.70 -15.35
C SER A 189 -20.69 18.87 -15.69
N SER A 190 -20.53 20.02 -15.00
CA SER A 190 -21.37 21.20 -15.20
C SER A 190 -21.24 21.80 -16.60
N LEU A 191 -20.06 21.70 -17.23
CA LEU A 191 -19.85 22.06 -18.63
C LEU A 191 -20.71 21.22 -19.61
N GLY A 192 -21.06 19.97 -19.23
CA GLY A 192 -21.87 19.07 -20.05
C GLY A 192 -23.37 19.17 -19.79
N THR A 193 -23.76 19.37 -18.53
CA THR A 193 -25.15 19.38 -18.06
C THR A 193 -25.75 20.77 -17.95
N GLY A 194 -24.92 21.81 -17.82
CA GLY A 194 -25.37 23.15 -17.45
C GLY A 194 -25.83 23.27 -15.99
N ARG A 195 -25.51 22.27 -15.15
CA ARG A 195 -25.86 22.22 -13.72
C ARG A 195 -24.59 22.01 -12.89
N GLY A 196 -24.36 22.89 -11.93
CA GLY A 196 -23.29 22.81 -10.95
C GLY A 196 -23.60 21.78 -9.86
N ASP A 197 -22.91 21.86 -8.72
CA ASP A 197 -23.01 20.86 -7.65
C ASP A 197 -22.60 21.44 -6.29
N HIS A 198 -22.99 20.77 -5.21
CA HIS A 198 -22.48 21.01 -3.87
C HIS A 198 -21.66 19.81 -3.43
N ILE A 199 -20.36 20.04 -3.26
CA ILE A 199 -19.40 19.06 -2.76
C ILE A 199 -19.19 19.31 -1.27
N ASP A 200 -19.67 18.38 -0.45
CA ASP A 200 -19.34 18.29 0.98
C ASP A 200 -18.02 17.50 1.11
N PHE A 201 -16.93 18.23 1.36
CA PHE A 201 -15.59 17.70 1.39
C PHE A 201 -15.06 17.64 2.83
N SER A 202 -14.78 16.43 3.32
CA SER A 202 -14.09 16.18 4.58
C SER A 202 -12.59 15.99 4.36
N VAL A 203 -11.77 16.77 5.08
CA VAL A 203 -10.32 16.56 5.15
C VAL A 203 -10.01 15.17 5.71
N HIS A 204 -10.70 14.73 6.76
CA HIS A 204 -10.49 13.41 7.35
C HIS A 204 -10.74 12.25 6.36
N GLU A 205 -11.85 12.29 5.62
CA GLU A 205 -12.15 11.30 4.58
C GLU A 205 -11.06 11.33 3.49
N ALA A 206 -10.69 12.52 3.01
CA ALA A 206 -9.67 12.69 1.98
C ALA A 206 -8.32 12.12 2.42
N VAL A 207 -7.85 12.44 3.62
CA VAL A 207 -6.56 11.98 4.17
C VAL A 207 -6.53 10.46 4.30
N THR A 208 -7.64 9.85 4.70
CA THR A 208 -7.80 8.38 4.80
C THR A 208 -7.68 7.69 3.44
N GLN A 209 -7.94 8.40 2.33
CA GLN A 209 -7.82 7.88 0.96
C GLN A 209 -6.47 8.20 0.29
N ILE A 210 -5.96 9.42 0.48
CA ILE A 210 -4.92 9.98 -0.39
C ILE A 210 -3.48 9.86 0.14
N LEU A 211 -3.27 9.82 1.45
CA LEU A 211 -1.89 9.78 1.98
C LEU A 211 -1.32 8.37 1.93
N ASP A 212 -1.98 7.46 2.66
CA ASP A 212 -1.52 6.09 2.82
C ASP A 212 -2.70 5.19 3.25
N PRO A 213 -3.65 4.91 2.33
CA PRO A 213 -4.91 4.26 2.66
C PRO A 213 -4.69 2.85 3.23
N GLY A 214 -5.35 2.55 4.36
CA GLY A 214 -5.31 1.22 4.98
C GLY A 214 -6.02 0.13 4.15
N PHE A 215 -7.02 0.52 3.36
CA PHE A 215 -7.78 -0.32 2.43
C PHE A 215 -7.71 0.26 1.02
N GLY A 216 -6.54 0.11 0.39
CA GLY A 216 -6.25 0.63 -0.94
C GLY A 216 -5.02 -0.05 -1.52
N MET A 217 -4.64 0.35 -2.74
CA MET A 217 -3.50 -0.26 -3.42
C MET A 217 -2.20 -0.03 -2.64
N GLY A 218 -1.52 -1.13 -2.29
CA GLY A 218 -0.21 -1.14 -1.63
C GLY A 218 0.98 -1.26 -2.59
N GLY A 219 2.17 -0.86 -2.16
CA GLY A 219 3.42 -1.01 -2.92
C GLY A 219 3.94 -2.46 -2.97
N SER A 220 4.76 -2.81 -3.96
CA SER A 220 5.23 -4.21 -4.14
C SER A 220 6.03 -4.79 -2.98
N ALA A 221 6.65 -3.96 -2.14
CA ALA A 221 7.45 -4.45 -1.00
C ALA A 221 6.61 -5.11 0.11
N ILE A 222 5.30 -4.86 0.18
CA ILE A 222 4.43 -5.56 1.14
C ILE A 222 3.95 -6.92 0.62
N GLY A 223 4.34 -7.31 -0.61
CA GLY A 223 4.04 -8.62 -1.19
C GLY A 223 2.57 -8.84 -1.51
N GLY A 224 1.78 -7.78 -1.64
CA GLY A 224 0.33 -7.87 -1.88
C GLY A 224 -0.53 -8.13 -0.63
N ARG A 225 0.07 -8.19 0.58
CA ARG A 225 -0.67 -8.33 1.85
C ARG A 225 -1.51 -7.09 2.16
N ARG A 226 -2.64 -7.26 2.86
CA ARG A 226 -3.46 -6.12 3.32
C ARG A 226 -2.73 -5.41 4.46
N ALA A 227 -2.86 -4.09 4.56
CA ALA A 227 -2.28 -3.35 5.69
C ALA A 227 -2.85 -3.84 7.04
N ALA A 228 -4.10 -4.31 7.04
CA ALA A 228 -4.75 -4.94 8.19
C ALA A 228 -4.16 -6.31 8.58
N ASP A 229 -3.48 -7.02 7.67
CA ASP A 229 -2.86 -8.32 7.93
C ASP A 229 -1.39 -8.21 8.40
N LEU A 230 -0.82 -6.99 8.39
CA LEU A 230 0.52 -6.78 8.90
C LEU A 230 0.52 -6.96 10.43
N PRO A 231 1.60 -7.52 11.02
CA PRO A 231 1.69 -7.72 12.46
C PRO A 231 1.35 -6.44 13.25
N PRO A 232 0.68 -6.56 14.41
CA PRO A 232 0.38 -5.40 15.24
C PRO A 232 1.68 -4.73 15.69
N GLY A 233 1.75 -3.41 15.52
CA GLY A 233 2.88 -2.58 15.90
C GLY A 233 3.54 -1.89 14.71
N ARG A 234 4.44 -0.96 15.02
CA ARG A 234 5.24 -0.30 13.99
C ARG A 234 6.36 -1.24 13.56
N PRO A 235 6.56 -1.45 12.26
CA PRO A 235 7.58 -2.38 11.77
C PRO A 235 8.99 -1.91 12.14
N ALA A 236 9.89 -2.89 12.31
CA ALA A 236 11.28 -2.64 12.65
C ALA A 236 11.97 -1.70 11.65
N ALA A 237 12.91 -0.88 12.14
CA ALA A 237 13.70 0.02 11.30
C ALA A 237 14.36 -0.74 10.15
N GLY A 238 14.20 -0.26 8.91
CA GLY A 238 15.07 -0.65 7.79
C GLY A 238 14.77 -1.97 7.06
N HIS A 239 13.66 -2.67 7.33
CA HIS A 239 13.45 -4.01 6.73
C HIS A 239 12.89 -4.00 5.28
N LEU A 240 12.20 -2.95 4.82
CA LEU A 240 11.65 -2.89 3.45
C LEU A 240 12.52 -2.05 2.48
N TYR A 241 13.06 -0.92 2.96
CA TYR A 241 13.83 0.04 2.17
C TYR A 241 14.97 0.62 3.01
N PRO A 242 16.08 -0.11 3.17
CA PRO A 242 17.13 0.22 4.13
C PRO A 242 17.84 1.55 3.81
N ILE A 243 18.26 2.21 4.88
CA ILE A 243 19.08 3.42 4.87
C ILE A 243 20.43 3.07 5.47
N PHE A 244 21.51 3.46 4.79
CA PHE A 244 22.87 3.15 5.16
C PHE A 244 23.69 4.42 5.36
N ARG A 245 24.56 4.40 6.37
CA ARG A 245 25.60 5.42 6.58
C ARG A 245 26.69 5.29 5.52
N CYS A 246 27.17 6.44 5.07
CA CYS A 246 28.30 6.58 4.16
C CYS A 246 29.18 7.76 4.63
N ALA A 247 30.27 8.05 3.92
CA ALA A 247 31.33 8.94 4.40
C ALA A 247 30.86 10.36 4.75
N ASP A 248 29.83 10.86 4.06
CA ASP A 248 29.33 12.23 4.12
C ASP A 248 27.80 12.30 4.32
N GLY A 249 27.16 11.21 4.77
CA GLY A 249 25.72 11.22 5.08
C GLY A 249 25.05 9.85 5.03
N LEU A 250 23.83 9.84 4.50
CA LEU A 250 22.97 8.65 4.40
C LEU A 250 22.54 8.42 2.94
N VAL A 251 22.42 7.16 2.56
CA VAL A 251 21.82 6.73 1.27
C VAL A 251 20.72 5.72 1.52
N ARG A 252 19.66 5.77 0.71
CA ARG A 252 18.57 4.80 0.73
C ARG A 252 18.62 3.89 -0.48
N VAL A 253 18.37 2.60 -0.29
CA VAL A 253 18.43 1.59 -1.34
C VAL A 253 17.07 0.90 -1.49
N CYS A 254 16.66 0.63 -2.73
CA CYS A 254 15.46 -0.14 -3.05
C CYS A 254 15.82 -1.30 -4.01
N VAL A 255 15.84 -2.54 -3.52
CA VAL A 255 16.12 -3.72 -4.35
C VAL A 255 14.91 -4.64 -4.36
N LEU A 256 14.01 -4.46 -5.32
CA LEU A 256 12.70 -5.14 -5.33
C LEU A 256 12.64 -6.31 -6.32
N SER A 257 13.30 -6.21 -7.47
CA SER A 257 13.27 -7.24 -8.51
C SER A 257 14.52 -8.14 -8.52
N PRO A 258 14.43 -9.37 -9.09
CA PRO A 258 15.60 -10.23 -9.32
C PRO A 258 16.71 -9.54 -10.10
N ARG A 259 16.37 -8.70 -11.08
CA ARG A 259 17.35 -7.93 -11.87
C ARG A 259 18.16 -6.98 -10.99
N GLN A 260 17.48 -6.24 -10.11
CA GLN A 260 18.14 -5.31 -9.19
C GLN A 260 19.00 -6.06 -8.17
N TRP A 261 18.55 -7.23 -7.72
CA TRP A 261 19.35 -8.09 -6.83
C TRP A 261 20.66 -8.56 -7.48
N ARG A 262 20.59 -9.05 -8.72
CA ARG A 262 21.80 -9.44 -9.47
C ARG A 262 22.76 -8.26 -9.61
N GLY A 263 22.23 -7.06 -9.86
CA GLY A 263 23.01 -5.82 -9.85
C GLY A 263 23.70 -5.53 -8.52
N MET A 264 22.98 -5.64 -7.41
CA MET A 264 23.53 -5.45 -6.06
C MET A 264 24.60 -6.49 -5.73
N ARG A 265 24.36 -7.77 -6.03
CA ARG A 265 25.33 -8.85 -5.81
C ARG A 265 26.61 -8.64 -6.61
N ALA A 266 26.49 -8.20 -7.86
CA ALA A 266 27.65 -7.84 -8.68
C ALA A 266 28.42 -6.65 -8.06
N TRP A 267 27.72 -5.65 -7.52
CA TRP A 267 28.36 -4.51 -6.84
C TRP A 267 29.08 -4.91 -5.55
N LEU A 268 28.55 -5.90 -4.82
CA LEU A 268 29.17 -6.50 -3.64
C LEU A 268 30.37 -7.42 -3.95
N GLY A 269 30.74 -7.60 -5.23
CA GLY A 269 31.88 -8.44 -5.63
C GLY A 269 31.57 -9.93 -5.71
N GLU A 270 30.32 -10.30 -5.99
CA GLU A 270 29.90 -11.70 -6.18
C GLU A 270 30.18 -12.64 -4.99
N PRO A 271 29.75 -12.29 -3.75
CA PRO A 271 29.96 -13.13 -2.58
C PRO A 271 29.31 -14.52 -2.74
N GLU A 272 30.10 -15.58 -2.59
CA GLU A 272 29.70 -16.98 -2.79
C GLU A 272 28.49 -17.33 -1.91
N GLU A 273 28.46 -16.80 -0.69
CA GLU A 273 27.43 -17.09 0.30
C GLU A 273 26.06 -16.45 -0.03
N LEU A 274 26.02 -15.52 -1.00
CA LEU A 274 24.80 -14.89 -1.55
C LEU A 274 24.52 -15.32 -3.00
N ALA A 275 25.24 -16.33 -3.53
CA ALA A 275 25.11 -16.77 -4.92
C ALA A 275 23.89 -17.67 -5.19
N ASP A 276 23.25 -18.16 -4.13
CA ASP A 276 22.06 -19.02 -4.24
C ASP A 276 20.89 -18.29 -4.92
N ARG A 277 20.21 -18.97 -5.85
CA ARG A 277 19.04 -18.44 -6.55
C ARG A 277 17.87 -18.10 -5.63
N ARG A 278 17.80 -18.64 -4.41
CA ARG A 278 16.78 -18.29 -3.41
C ARG A 278 16.72 -16.79 -3.12
N TYR A 279 17.85 -16.08 -3.20
CA TYR A 279 17.90 -14.63 -3.00
C TYR A 279 17.28 -13.83 -4.16
N GLU A 280 16.92 -14.45 -5.28
CA GLU A 280 16.10 -13.77 -6.30
C GLU A 280 14.69 -13.47 -5.78
N ASN A 281 14.21 -14.22 -4.78
CA ASN A 281 12.97 -13.93 -4.09
C ASN A 281 13.17 -12.78 -3.09
N ILE A 282 12.31 -11.75 -3.17
CA ILE A 282 12.35 -10.59 -2.28
C ILE A 282 12.10 -10.96 -0.81
N ALA A 283 11.21 -11.92 -0.53
CA ALA A 283 10.88 -12.34 0.83
C ALA A 283 12.10 -12.99 1.53
N VAL A 284 12.89 -13.78 0.79
CA VAL A 284 14.13 -14.37 1.31
C VAL A 284 15.14 -13.30 1.67
N ARG A 285 15.26 -12.25 0.84
CA ARG A 285 16.16 -11.12 1.12
C ARG A 285 15.74 -10.33 2.35
N PHE A 286 14.43 -10.21 2.61
CA PHE A 286 13.94 -9.60 3.85
C PHE A 286 14.15 -10.48 5.09
N GLN A 287 14.05 -11.81 4.96
CA GLN A 287 14.35 -12.74 6.06
C GLN A 287 15.84 -12.75 6.42
N GLU A 288 16.72 -12.56 5.43
CA GLU A 288 18.19 -12.53 5.60
C GLU A 288 18.74 -11.09 5.63
N ALA A 289 17.89 -10.11 5.97
CA ALA A 289 18.20 -8.69 5.87
C ALA A 289 19.45 -8.31 6.66
N ASP A 290 19.59 -8.74 7.93
CA ASP A 290 20.75 -8.39 8.76
C ASP A 290 22.08 -8.75 8.10
N ARG A 291 22.14 -9.95 7.52
CA ARG A 291 23.32 -10.47 6.82
C ARG A 291 23.62 -9.70 5.54
N ILE A 292 22.59 -9.42 4.72
CA ILE A 292 22.73 -8.68 3.47
C ILE A 292 23.12 -7.22 3.75
N HIS A 293 22.45 -6.60 4.71
CA HIS A 293 22.64 -5.20 5.09
C HIS A 293 24.03 -4.96 5.69
N ALA A 294 24.58 -5.89 6.46
CA ALA A 294 25.95 -5.81 6.95
C ALA A 294 26.97 -5.67 5.79
N ARG A 295 26.82 -6.48 4.73
CA ARG A 295 27.68 -6.41 3.54
C ARG A 295 27.54 -5.09 2.78
N ILE A 296 26.32 -4.60 2.62
CA ILE A 296 26.06 -3.32 1.96
C ILE A 296 26.64 -2.17 2.79
N ALA A 297 26.44 -2.18 4.11
CA ALA A 297 26.99 -1.19 5.02
C ALA A 297 28.53 -1.13 4.95
N ASP A 298 29.19 -2.29 4.90
CA ASP A 298 30.65 -2.35 4.74
C ASP A 298 31.13 -1.75 3.41
N LEU A 299 30.43 -2.01 2.30
CA LEU A 299 30.75 -1.41 1.00
C LEU A 299 30.57 0.12 1.00
N PHE A 300 29.55 0.62 1.72
CA PHE A 300 29.12 2.01 1.65
C PHE A 300 29.86 2.94 2.62
N ARG A 301 30.38 2.40 3.73
CA ARG A 301 30.95 3.14 4.86
C ARG A 301 31.90 4.27 4.47
N ASP A 302 32.84 3.99 3.57
CA ASP A 302 33.94 4.91 3.23
C ASP A 302 33.72 5.63 1.88
N ARG A 303 32.52 5.55 1.29
CA ARG A 303 32.18 6.17 0.00
C ARG A 303 31.27 7.37 0.19
N SER A 304 31.35 8.35 -0.72
CA SER A 304 30.46 9.52 -0.70
C SER A 304 29.05 9.16 -1.17
N ARG A 305 28.03 9.94 -0.77
CA ARG A 305 26.64 9.82 -1.25
C ARG A 305 26.59 9.84 -2.77
N ASP A 306 27.30 10.79 -3.39
CA ASP A 306 27.31 10.97 -4.85
C ASP A 306 27.97 9.80 -5.59
N ASP A 307 29.09 9.28 -5.06
CA ASP A 307 29.76 8.10 -5.63
C ASP A 307 28.89 6.86 -5.55
N LEU A 308 28.18 6.66 -4.43
CA LEU A 308 27.26 5.55 -4.24
C LEU A 308 26.07 5.66 -5.19
N VAL A 309 25.49 6.85 -5.34
CA VAL A 309 24.37 7.07 -6.26
C VAL A 309 24.79 6.82 -7.72
N ARG A 310 26.00 7.25 -8.11
CA ARG A 310 26.55 7.00 -9.44
C ARG A 310 26.79 5.50 -9.68
N GLN A 311 27.48 4.83 -8.77
CA GLN A 311 27.79 3.39 -8.89
C GLN A 311 26.53 2.53 -8.87
N GLY A 312 25.55 2.84 -8.02
CA GLY A 312 24.29 2.10 -8.01
C GLY A 312 23.58 2.17 -9.36
N GLN A 313 23.60 3.33 -10.05
CA GLN A 313 23.07 3.43 -11.40
C GLN A 313 23.84 2.55 -12.41
N GLU A 314 25.18 2.54 -12.34
CA GLU A 314 26.03 1.68 -13.19
C GLU A 314 25.71 0.19 -13.00
N HIS A 315 25.38 -0.22 -11.78
CA HIS A 315 25.02 -1.59 -11.43
C HIS A 315 23.53 -1.93 -11.59
N GLY A 316 22.67 -0.97 -11.99
CA GLY A 316 21.23 -1.21 -12.08
C GLY A 316 20.55 -1.39 -10.71
N VAL A 317 21.10 -0.78 -9.66
CA VAL A 317 20.58 -0.75 -8.29
C VAL A 317 19.93 0.61 -8.01
N PRO A 318 18.62 0.66 -7.71
CA PRO A 318 17.95 1.88 -7.28
C PRO A 318 18.48 2.38 -5.93
N ILE A 319 19.08 3.57 -5.93
CA ILE A 319 19.69 4.21 -4.77
C ILE A 319 19.50 5.73 -4.85
N ALA A 320 19.33 6.39 -3.71
CA ALA A 320 19.26 7.84 -3.60
C ALA A 320 19.98 8.33 -2.36
N ALA A 321 20.57 9.53 -2.44
CA ALA A 321 21.03 10.26 -1.27
C ALA A 321 19.83 10.67 -0.41
N VAL A 322 19.94 10.52 0.91
CA VAL A 322 19.02 11.18 1.84
C VAL A 322 19.51 12.61 1.99
N LEU A 323 18.78 13.53 1.36
CA LEU A 323 19.07 14.95 1.37
C LEU A 323 18.47 15.58 2.63
N THR A 324 19.08 16.67 3.09
CA THR A 324 18.38 17.63 3.96
C THR A 324 17.47 18.54 3.10
N ALA A 325 16.56 19.29 3.73
CA ALA A 325 15.77 20.28 3.01
C ALA A 325 16.64 21.36 2.33
N GLY A 326 17.72 21.78 3.00
CA GLY A 326 18.71 22.71 2.46
C GLY A 326 19.47 22.13 1.26
N ASP A 327 19.83 20.85 1.29
CA ASP A 327 20.44 20.16 0.14
C ASP A 327 19.47 20.12 -1.04
N ALA A 328 18.20 19.79 -0.78
CA ALA A 328 17.16 19.74 -1.81
C ALA A 328 16.95 21.10 -2.51
N LEU A 329 16.96 22.21 -1.77
CA LEU A 329 16.85 23.57 -2.35
C LEU A 329 18.01 23.95 -3.29
N ARG A 330 19.14 23.26 -3.17
CA ARG A 330 20.38 23.52 -3.94
C ARG A 330 20.68 22.42 -4.96
N ALA A 331 19.87 21.36 -5.01
CA ALA A 331 20.12 20.26 -5.91
C ALA A 331 19.97 20.71 -7.37
N GLU A 332 21.03 20.48 -8.16
CA GLU A 332 21.12 20.85 -9.57
C GLU A 332 19.89 20.42 -10.37
N HIS A 333 19.40 19.20 -10.13
CA HIS A 333 18.23 18.66 -10.81
C HIS A 333 16.97 19.54 -10.70
N TYR A 334 16.64 20.02 -9.49
CA TYR A 334 15.43 20.84 -9.31
C TYR A 334 15.61 22.24 -9.88
N LEU A 335 16.84 22.77 -9.89
CA LEU A 335 17.19 24.05 -10.49
C LEU A 335 17.11 23.99 -12.03
N GLU A 336 17.70 22.96 -12.65
CA GLU A 336 17.65 22.73 -14.10
C GLU A 336 16.22 22.57 -14.64
N ARG A 337 15.36 21.90 -13.87
CA ARG A 337 13.95 21.69 -14.21
C ARG A 337 13.07 22.92 -13.97
N GLY A 338 13.61 23.98 -13.36
CA GLY A 338 12.81 25.11 -12.88
C GLY A 338 11.73 24.68 -11.89
N ALA A 339 11.94 23.58 -11.16
CA ALA A 339 11.03 23.11 -10.11
C ALA A 339 11.08 24.01 -8.87
N LEU A 340 12.17 24.77 -8.72
CA LEU A 340 12.35 25.81 -7.72
C LEU A 340 12.50 27.16 -8.42
N ALA A 341 11.83 28.18 -7.91
CA ALA A 341 11.89 29.55 -8.44
C ALA A 341 12.04 30.58 -7.33
N ASP A 342 12.84 31.61 -7.59
CA ASP A 342 12.91 32.79 -6.72
C ASP A 342 11.62 33.59 -6.93
N THR A 343 10.77 33.60 -5.90
CA THR A 343 9.42 34.16 -5.95
C THR A 343 9.28 35.25 -4.91
N GLU A 344 8.72 36.40 -5.30
CA GLU A 344 8.31 37.42 -4.34
C GLU A 344 7.12 36.88 -3.53
N LEU A 345 7.30 36.69 -2.23
CA LEU A 345 6.27 36.16 -1.33
C LEU A 345 5.41 37.28 -0.72
N ALA A 346 6.02 38.43 -0.51
CA ALA A 346 5.39 39.68 -0.08
C ALA A 346 6.22 40.86 -0.63
N PRO A 347 5.70 42.09 -0.68
CA PRO A 347 6.45 43.24 -1.19
C PRO A 347 7.85 43.35 -0.58
N GLY A 348 8.87 43.18 -1.43
CA GLY A 348 10.29 43.24 -1.01
C GLY A 348 10.84 41.97 -0.33
N LEU A 349 10.04 40.93 -0.13
CA LEU A 349 10.45 39.63 0.42
C LEU A 349 10.47 38.58 -0.69
N THR A 350 11.67 38.13 -1.09
CA THR A 350 11.85 37.07 -2.09
C THR A 350 12.45 35.83 -1.46
N ALA A 351 11.89 34.66 -1.77
CA ALA A 351 12.43 33.38 -1.35
C ALA A 351 12.39 32.37 -2.49
N ARG A 352 13.29 31.38 -2.44
CA ARG A 352 13.26 30.24 -3.36
C ARG A 352 12.22 29.23 -2.88
N VAL A 353 11.22 28.97 -3.71
CA VAL A 353 10.09 28.08 -3.40
C VAL A 353 9.78 27.14 -4.56
N PRO A 354 9.05 26.03 -4.32
CA PRO A 354 8.52 25.18 -5.39
C PRO A 354 7.65 25.97 -6.38
N ALA A 355 7.88 25.74 -7.67
CA ALA A 355 7.23 26.45 -8.77
C ALA A 355 5.95 25.77 -9.28
N GLY A 356 5.29 24.95 -8.45
CA GLY A 356 4.06 24.23 -8.79
C GLY A 356 4.25 22.75 -9.11
N PHE A 357 3.14 22.08 -9.43
CA PHE A 357 3.01 20.62 -9.39
C PHE A 357 3.22 19.92 -10.75
N LEU A 358 3.18 20.67 -11.85
CA LEU A 358 2.87 20.13 -13.18
C LEU A 358 3.64 20.85 -14.29
N GLU A 359 3.91 20.10 -15.35
CA GLU A 359 4.20 20.63 -16.68
C GLU A 359 2.99 20.39 -17.59
N ILE A 360 2.55 21.43 -18.29
CA ILE A 360 1.47 21.39 -19.28
C ILE A 360 2.07 21.67 -20.65
N ASP A 361 1.87 20.75 -21.60
CA ASP A 361 2.44 20.86 -22.96
C ASP A 361 3.97 21.07 -22.96
N GLY A 362 4.67 20.46 -21.99
CA GLY A 362 6.12 20.56 -21.81
C GLY A 362 6.60 21.88 -21.18
N ALA A 363 5.69 22.78 -20.78
CA ALA A 363 6.00 24.02 -20.12
C ALA A 363 5.41 24.05 -18.70
N ARG A 364 6.16 24.63 -17.76
CA ARG A 364 5.60 24.97 -16.46
C ARG A 364 4.70 26.20 -16.64
N PRO A 365 3.48 26.19 -16.09
CA PRO A 365 2.66 27.41 -16.02
C PRO A 365 3.50 28.54 -15.39
N SER A 366 3.48 29.74 -15.98
CA SER A 366 4.35 30.86 -15.58
C SER A 366 4.37 31.09 -14.06
N PRO A 367 5.47 31.63 -13.48
CA PRO A 367 5.56 31.84 -12.03
C PRO A 367 4.33 32.59 -11.54
N LEU A 368 3.64 31.99 -10.58
CA LEU A 368 2.44 32.58 -10.01
C LEU A 368 2.82 33.92 -9.36
N ARG A 369 1.96 34.93 -9.53
CA ARG A 369 2.10 36.21 -8.84
C ARG A 369 2.18 35.98 -7.32
N ARG A 370 2.82 36.89 -6.59
CA ARG A 370 2.78 36.87 -5.11
C ARG A 370 1.34 36.85 -4.58
N ALA A 371 1.14 36.37 -3.36
CA ALA A 371 -0.16 36.48 -2.70
C ALA A 371 -0.59 37.96 -2.59
N PRO A 372 -1.88 38.28 -2.82
CA PRO A 372 -2.33 39.67 -2.85
C PRO A 372 -2.28 40.31 -1.45
N LEU A 373 -2.05 41.62 -1.40
CA LEU A 373 -2.34 42.42 -0.21
C LEU A 373 -3.87 42.51 0.00
N PRO A 374 -4.33 42.71 1.24
CA PRO A 374 -5.76 42.90 1.51
C PRO A 374 -6.33 44.02 0.62
N GLY A 375 -7.28 43.65 -0.23
CA GLY A 375 -8.01 44.56 -1.11
C GLY A 375 -7.21 45.11 -2.29
N GLU A 376 -6.04 44.56 -2.60
CA GLU A 376 -5.17 45.00 -3.70
C GLU A 376 -5.89 45.12 -5.05
N HIS A 377 -6.86 44.23 -5.29
CA HIS A 377 -7.58 44.15 -6.55
C HIS A 377 -9.09 44.41 -6.41
N THR A 378 -9.56 44.94 -5.27
CA THR A 378 -11.00 45.11 -4.98
C THR A 378 -11.70 45.92 -6.08
N ASP A 379 -11.20 47.11 -6.40
CA ASP A 379 -11.87 48.00 -7.37
C ASP A 379 -11.82 47.43 -8.79
N GLU A 380 -10.67 46.84 -9.18
CA GLU A 380 -10.48 46.18 -10.48
C GLU A 380 -11.48 45.03 -10.67
N VAL A 381 -11.50 44.09 -9.72
CA VAL A 381 -12.32 42.88 -9.81
C VAL A 381 -13.81 43.25 -9.75
N LEU A 382 -14.22 44.14 -8.84
CA LEU A 382 -15.62 44.57 -8.74
C LEU A 382 -16.09 45.31 -9.99
N ALA A 383 -15.23 46.13 -10.61
CA ALA A 383 -15.55 46.76 -11.89
C ALA A 383 -15.70 45.71 -13.01
N GLU A 384 -14.82 44.71 -13.08
CA GLU A 384 -14.89 43.62 -14.06
C GLU A 384 -16.20 42.82 -13.96
N VAL A 385 -16.61 42.42 -12.74
CA VAL A 385 -17.82 41.61 -12.57
C VAL A 385 -19.10 42.42 -12.79
N ARG A 386 -19.13 43.70 -12.38
CA ARG A 386 -20.29 44.58 -12.62
C ARG A 386 -20.46 44.95 -14.09
N ALA A 387 -19.36 44.99 -14.86
CA ALA A 387 -19.39 45.23 -16.31
C ALA A 387 -19.86 44.02 -17.12
N ARG A 388 -19.85 42.81 -16.56
CA ARG A 388 -20.43 41.61 -17.20
C ARG A 388 -21.95 41.61 -16.99
N VAL A 389 -22.68 42.01 -18.04
CA VAL A 389 -24.14 42.26 -17.99
C VAL A 389 -25.00 41.00 -18.10
N GLU A 390 -24.45 39.81 -18.39
CA GLU A 390 -25.26 38.61 -18.52
C GLU A 390 -24.96 37.55 -17.44
N PRO A 391 -25.94 37.24 -16.56
CA PRO A 391 -25.89 36.03 -15.74
C PRO A 391 -25.77 34.81 -16.65
N VAL A 392 -25.03 33.80 -16.22
CA VAL A 392 -24.86 32.56 -16.99
C VAL A 392 -26.20 31.81 -17.03
N ARG A 393 -27.02 32.08 -18.06
CA ARG A 393 -28.25 31.34 -18.34
C ARG A 393 -27.93 30.17 -19.26
N GLY A 394 -27.97 28.97 -18.72
CA GLY A 394 -27.91 27.73 -19.48
C GLY A 394 -29.19 26.94 -19.36
N GLU A 395 -29.70 26.40 -20.46
CA GLU A 395 -30.65 25.30 -20.38
C GLU A 395 -29.97 24.12 -19.69
N THR A 396 -30.58 23.64 -18.60
CA THR A 396 -30.16 22.41 -17.94
C THR A 396 -30.53 21.23 -18.84
N ARG A 397 -29.55 20.38 -19.11
CA ARG A 397 -29.74 19.17 -19.90
C ARG A 397 -29.99 17.98 -18.97
N PRO A 398 -30.65 16.91 -19.44
CA PRO A 398 -30.83 15.69 -18.66
C PRO A 398 -29.50 15.16 -18.14
N GLU A 399 -29.50 14.60 -16.94
CA GLU A 399 -28.31 14.01 -16.33
C GLU A 399 -27.70 12.94 -17.25
N ARG A 400 -26.41 13.10 -17.56
CA ARG A 400 -25.59 12.05 -18.14
C ARG A 400 -24.91 11.35 -16.97
N GLY A 401 -25.31 10.10 -16.67
CA GLY A 401 -24.78 9.23 -15.61
C GLY A 401 -23.52 9.71 -14.87
N HIS A 402 -22.36 9.14 -15.19
CA HIS A 402 -21.08 9.56 -14.62
C HIS A 402 -20.39 10.63 -15.49
N PRO A 403 -19.59 11.55 -14.90
CA PRO A 403 -19.07 12.74 -15.61
C PRO A 403 -18.08 12.44 -16.74
N LEU A 404 -17.40 11.29 -16.71
CA LEU A 404 -16.44 10.86 -17.73
C LEU A 404 -17.02 9.76 -18.65
N ALA A 405 -18.32 9.49 -18.56
CA ALA A 405 -18.98 8.52 -19.41
C ALA A 405 -18.81 8.85 -20.90
N GLY A 406 -18.37 7.85 -21.67
CA GLY A 406 -18.12 7.96 -23.10
C GLY A 406 -16.69 8.36 -23.46
N LEU A 407 -15.82 8.63 -22.50
CA LEU A 407 -14.38 8.79 -22.74
C LEU A 407 -13.67 7.44 -22.75
N ARG A 408 -12.70 7.26 -23.66
CA ARG A 408 -11.84 6.07 -23.70
C ARG A 408 -10.42 6.41 -23.25
N VAL A 409 -9.88 5.59 -22.36
CA VAL A 409 -8.57 5.77 -21.75
C VAL A 409 -7.72 4.51 -21.97
N LEU A 410 -6.51 4.69 -22.50
CA LEU A 410 -5.50 3.63 -22.56
C LEU A 410 -4.53 3.80 -21.38
N ASP A 411 -4.52 2.82 -20.49
CA ASP A 411 -3.76 2.85 -19.24
C ASP A 411 -2.52 1.94 -19.31
N LEU A 412 -1.34 2.54 -19.49
CA LEU A 412 -0.04 1.88 -19.39
C LEU A 412 0.54 1.96 -17.97
N GLY A 413 -0.16 2.60 -17.04
CA GLY A 413 0.27 2.80 -15.66
C GLY A 413 0.54 1.48 -14.95
N VAL A 414 1.54 1.50 -14.07
CA VAL A 414 1.94 0.36 -13.23
C VAL A 414 2.05 0.77 -11.76
N ILE A 415 1.94 -0.20 -10.86
CA ILE A 415 2.05 -0.02 -9.40
C ILE A 415 1.03 1.03 -8.94
N VAL A 416 1.30 1.73 -7.83
CA VAL A 416 0.34 2.59 -7.15
C VAL A 416 -0.04 3.79 -8.00
N ALA A 417 0.88 4.70 -8.33
CA ALA A 417 0.54 5.96 -9.01
C ALA A 417 -0.19 5.75 -10.36
N GLY A 418 0.26 4.77 -11.15
CA GLY A 418 -0.31 4.47 -12.46
C GLY A 418 -1.69 3.83 -12.36
N ALA A 419 -1.82 2.78 -11.54
CA ALA A 419 -3.11 2.12 -11.37
C ALA A 419 -4.15 3.08 -10.76
N GLU A 420 -3.74 3.88 -9.78
CA GLU A 420 -4.60 4.84 -9.11
C GLU A 420 -5.13 5.91 -10.07
N LEU A 421 -4.28 6.48 -10.92
CA LEU A 421 -4.70 7.46 -11.92
C LEU A 421 -5.76 6.90 -12.88
N GLY A 422 -5.51 5.71 -13.43
CA GLY A 422 -6.49 5.05 -14.31
C GLY A 422 -7.79 4.70 -13.58
N ARG A 423 -7.72 4.28 -12.30
CA ARG A 423 -8.89 3.93 -11.49
C ARG A 423 -9.79 5.13 -11.25
N LEU A 424 -9.22 6.28 -10.90
CA LEU A 424 -10.00 7.50 -10.66
C LEU A 424 -10.84 7.89 -11.88
N LEU A 425 -10.32 7.71 -13.10
CA LEU A 425 -11.11 7.96 -14.31
C LEU A 425 -12.20 6.89 -14.53
N ALA A 426 -11.89 5.61 -14.26
CA ALA A 426 -12.84 4.50 -14.39
C ALA A 426 -14.01 4.59 -13.40
N ASP A 427 -13.71 4.97 -12.15
CA ASP A 427 -14.67 5.19 -11.06
C ASP A 427 -15.69 6.28 -11.41
N HIS A 428 -15.32 7.21 -12.30
CA HIS A 428 -16.20 8.27 -12.79
C HIS A 428 -16.64 8.09 -14.24
N GLY A 429 -16.63 6.83 -14.72
CA GLY A 429 -17.36 6.39 -15.91
C GLY A 429 -16.56 6.28 -17.20
N ALA A 430 -15.26 6.58 -17.18
CA ALA A 430 -14.44 6.38 -18.37
C ALA A 430 -14.27 4.88 -18.69
N ASP A 431 -14.20 4.54 -19.97
CA ASP A 431 -13.82 3.21 -20.45
C ASP A 431 -12.29 3.10 -20.39
N VAL A 432 -11.78 2.62 -19.25
CA VAL A 432 -10.34 2.50 -18.99
C VAL A 432 -9.87 1.10 -19.33
N ILE A 433 -8.95 1.03 -20.29
CA ILE A 433 -8.35 -0.21 -20.79
C ILE A 433 -6.92 -0.29 -20.27
N LYS A 434 -6.70 -1.12 -19.25
CA LYS A 434 -5.36 -1.47 -18.78
C LYS A 434 -4.66 -2.29 -19.85
N VAL A 435 -3.57 -1.75 -20.39
CA VAL A 435 -2.71 -2.46 -21.34
C VAL A 435 -1.53 -3.05 -20.57
N GLU A 436 -1.36 -4.36 -20.66
CA GLU A 436 -0.28 -5.09 -19.98
C GLU A 436 0.12 -6.35 -20.77
N ASN A 437 1.25 -6.96 -20.42
CA ASN A 437 1.64 -8.25 -20.96
C ASN A 437 2.35 -9.10 -19.90
N ARG A 438 2.46 -10.40 -20.15
CA ARG A 438 3.00 -11.37 -19.20
C ARG A 438 4.50 -11.22 -18.94
N ALA A 439 5.24 -10.71 -19.92
CA ALA A 439 6.68 -10.49 -19.76
C ALA A 439 6.99 -9.32 -18.81
N PHE A 440 6.07 -8.36 -18.69
CA PHE A 440 6.19 -7.17 -17.83
C PHE A 440 4.86 -6.92 -17.11
N PRO A 441 4.44 -7.85 -16.22
CA PRO A 441 3.18 -7.69 -15.52
C PRO A 441 3.26 -6.47 -14.61
N ASP A 442 2.12 -5.84 -14.35
CA ASP A 442 2.03 -4.82 -13.33
C ASP A 442 2.49 -5.41 -11.99
N GLY A 443 3.47 -4.79 -11.32
CA GLY A 443 3.98 -5.29 -10.05
C GLY A 443 2.97 -5.26 -8.91
N GLY A 444 1.82 -4.59 -9.07
CA GLY A 444 0.66 -4.71 -8.18
C GLY A 444 -0.01 -6.10 -8.24
N ARG A 445 0.17 -6.85 -9.34
CA ARG A 445 -0.32 -8.22 -9.52
C ARG A 445 0.49 -9.26 -8.71
N GLN A 446 1.65 -8.90 -8.18
CA GLN A 446 2.53 -9.84 -7.48
C GLN A 446 1.91 -10.26 -6.14
N SER A 447 1.76 -11.58 -5.93
CA SER A 447 1.29 -12.17 -4.69
C SER A 447 2.40 -13.03 -4.06
N VAL A 448 2.57 -12.93 -2.73
CA VAL A 448 3.43 -13.84 -1.94
C VAL A 448 2.68 -15.10 -1.49
N THR A 449 1.36 -15.07 -1.49
CA THR A 449 0.43 -16.13 -1.08
C THR A 449 -0.12 -16.92 -2.28
N GLY A 450 0.17 -16.48 -3.50
CA GLY A 450 -0.16 -17.16 -4.75
C GLY A 450 -1.57 -16.88 -5.28
N GLU A 451 -2.27 -15.84 -4.80
CA GLU A 451 -3.57 -15.48 -5.36
C GLU A 451 -3.45 -15.04 -6.82
N ILE A 452 -4.48 -15.32 -7.62
CA ILE A 452 -4.58 -14.90 -9.03
C ILE A 452 -4.62 -13.37 -9.14
N ILE A 453 -5.24 -12.71 -8.16
CA ILE A 453 -5.24 -11.25 -7.99
C ILE A 453 -5.13 -10.93 -6.51
N THR A 454 -4.29 -9.96 -6.15
CA THR A 454 -4.16 -9.48 -4.77
C THR A 454 -5.28 -8.50 -4.44
N ALA A 455 -5.58 -8.30 -3.15
CA ALA A 455 -6.48 -7.22 -2.72
C ALA A 455 -5.97 -5.85 -3.20
N SER A 456 -4.65 -5.64 -3.16
CA SER A 456 -3.98 -4.44 -3.70
C SER A 456 -4.35 -4.16 -5.17
N ALA A 457 -4.20 -5.17 -6.04
CA ALA A 457 -4.57 -5.06 -7.44
C ALA A 457 -6.09 -4.92 -7.64
N ALA A 458 -6.89 -5.60 -6.82
CA ALA A 458 -8.35 -5.48 -6.87
C ALA A 458 -8.80 -4.04 -6.58
N TRP A 459 -8.22 -3.38 -5.58
CA TRP A 459 -8.50 -1.97 -5.29
C TRP A 459 -8.07 -1.03 -6.41
N GLY A 460 -6.83 -1.14 -6.89
CA GLY A 460 -6.27 -0.17 -7.86
C GLY A 460 -6.68 -0.39 -9.32
N HIS A 461 -7.30 -1.52 -9.67
CA HIS A 461 -7.76 -1.80 -11.04
C HIS A 461 -9.26 -2.05 -11.17
N ARG A 462 -10.05 -1.85 -10.10
CA ARG A 462 -11.52 -1.93 -10.18
C ARG A 462 -12.06 -1.04 -11.31
N ASN A 463 -13.22 -1.41 -11.84
CA ASN A 463 -13.90 -0.70 -12.95
C ASN A 463 -13.17 -0.66 -14.30
N LYS A 464 -11.96 -1.22 -14.43
CA LYS A 464 -11.22 -1.26 -15.69
C LYS A 464 -11.53 -2.51 -16.52
N ARG A 465 -11.16 -2.48 -17.80
CA ARG A 465 -10.97 -3.66 -18.65
C ARG A 465 -9.47 -3.92 -18.83
N SER A 466 -9.06 -5.14 -19.16
CA SER A 466 -7.64 -5.50 -19.37
C SER A 466 -7.40 -6.07 -20.77
N LEU A 467 -6.38 -5.55 -21.45
CA LEU A 467 -5.90 -5.96 -22.77
C LEU A 467 -4.47 -6.49 -22.68
N GLY A 468 -4.30 -7.76 -23.02
CA GLY A 468 -3.00 -8.39 -23.19
C GLY A 468 -2.38 -8.00 -24.53
N LEU A 469 -1.40 -7.10 -24.52
CA LEU A 469 -0.76 -6.58 -25.74
C LEU A 469 0.75 -6.42 -25.56
N ASN A 470 1.52 -7.10 -26.40
CA ASN A 470 2.97 -7.04 -26.36
C ASN A 470 3.52 -5.83 -27.14
N LEU A 471 3.84 -4.75 -26.42
CA LEU A 471 4.39 -3.53 -27.01
C LEU A 471 5.86 -3.63 -27.45
N ARG A 472 6.52 -4.78 -27.30
CA ARG A 472 7.85 -5.02 -27.90
C ARG A 472 7.76 -5.58 -29.31
N ASP A 473 6.60 -6.10 -29.70
CA ASP A 473 6.35 -6.52 -31.07
C ASP A 473 5.90 -5.31 -31.91
N PRO A 474 6.50 -5.04 -33.09
CA PRO A 474 6.11 -3.94 -33.96
C PRO A 474 4.62 -3.95 -34.34
N GLU A 475 4.00 -5.13 -34.48
CA GLU A 475 2.57 -5.26 -34.76
C GLU A 475 1.75 -4.89 -33.52
N GLY A 476 2.22 -5.25 -32.33
CA GLY A 476 1.60 -4.84 -31.07
C GLY A 476 1.61 -3.32 -30.89
N VAL A 477 2.73 -2.66 -31.23
CA VAL A 477 2.82 -1.18 -31.30
C VAL A 477 1.84 -0.62 -32.34
N GLY A 478 1.71 -1.28 -33.50
CA GLY A 478 0.74 -0.91 -34.54
C GLY A 478 -0.71 -0.95 -34.05
N LEU A 479 -1.09 -2.01 -33.32
CA LEU A 479 -2.41 -2.14 -32.72
C LEU A 479 -2.66 -1.07 -31.64
N PHE A 480 -1.67 -0.79 -30.79
CA PHE A 480 -1.79 0.29 -29.80
C PHE A 480 -2.02 1.66 -30.47
N LYS A 481 -1.28 1.97 -31.54
CA LYS A 481 -1.46 3.21 -32.31
C LYS A 481 -2.87 3.34 -32.89
N ARG A 482 -3.46 2.24 -33.36
CA ARG A 482 -4.86 2.22 -33.83
C ARG A 482 -5.85 2.51 -32.70
N LEU A 483 -5.62 1.94 -31.52
CA LEU A 483 -6.43 2.26 -30.33
C LEU A 483 -6.27 3.73 -29.93
N ALA A 484 -5.04 4.23 -29.89
CA ALA A 484 -4.74 5.62 -29.49
C ALA A 484 -5.35 6.65 -30.45
N ALA A 485 -5.43 6.33 -31.75
CA ALA A 485 -6.09 7.17 -32.75
C ALA A 485 -7.61 7.37 -32.46
N ALA A 486 -8.22 6.47 -31.68
CA ALA A 486 -9.63 6.51 -31.30
C ALA A 486 -9.86 6.65 -29.78
N ALA A 487 -8.81 6.96 -29.02
CA ALA A 487 -8.87 7.20 -27.57
C ALA A 487 -8.91 8.70 -27.26
N ASP A 488 -9.38 9.04 -26.07
CA ASP A 488 -9.38 10.42 -25.56
C ASP A 488 -8.18 10.69 -24.65
N VAL A 489 -7.71 9.66 -23.93
CA VAL A 489 -6.61 9.77 -22.97
C VAL A 489 -5.64 8.59 -23.09
N VAL A 490 -4.34 8.88 -22.98
CA VAL A 490 -3.29 7.89 -22.73
C VAL A 490 -2.60 8.21 -21.41
N LEU A 491 -2.47 7.21 -20.54
CA LEU A 491 -1.82 7.33 -19.25
C LEU A 491 -0.55 6.48 -19.22
N SER A 492 0.51 7.02 -18.62
CA SER A 492 1.77 6.32 -18.40
C SER A 492 2.42 6.77 -17.09
N ASN A 493 3.24 5.91 -16.51
CA ASN A 493 4.19 6.28 -15.47
C ASN A 493 5.55 5.60 -15.65
N PHE A 494 5.95 5.40 -16.90
CA PHE A 494 7.22 4.80 -17.21
C PHE A 494 8.38 5.74 -16.94
N LYS A 495 9.58 5.17 -16.84
CA LYS A 495 10.80 5.94 -16.85
C LYS A 495 10.86 6.80 -18.13
N PRO A 496 11.22 8.10 -18.05
CA PRO A 496 11.36 8.96 -19.22
C PRO A 496 12.19 8.32 -20.34
N GLY A 497 11.73 8.45 -21.59
CA GLY A 497 12.32 7.83 -22.77
C GLY A 497 11.75 6.45 -23.12
N THR A 498 11.01 5.81 -22.22
CA THR A 498 10.46 4.46 -22.47
C THR A 498 9.39 4.49 -23.56
N LEU A 499 8.44 5.42 -23.51
CA LEU A 499 7.40 5.54 -24.53
C LEU A 499 8.00 5.86 -25.91
N GLU A 500 8.98 6.75 -25.98
CA GLU A 500 9.71 7.09 -27.18
C GLU A 500 10.43 5.87 -27.76
N SER A 501 11.06 5.06 -26.90
CA SER A 501 11.76 3.83 -27.32
C SER A 501 10.82 2.76 -27.91
N LEU A 502 9.54 2.79 -27.51
CA LEU A 502 8.48 1.94 -28.07
C LEU A 502 7.84 2.55 -29.34
N GLY A 503 8.26 3.75 -29.75
CA GLY A 503 7.65 4.48 -30.86
C GLY A 503 6.26 5.04 -30.53
N LEU A 504 5.99 5.30 -29.25
CA LEU A 504 4.73 5.79 -28.67
C LEU A 504 4.89 7.13 -27.94
N GLY A 505 5.94 7.90 -28.27
CA GLY A 505 6.17 9.22 -27.69
C GLY A 505 5.04 10.22 -28.00
N PRO A 506 4.91 11.31 -27.22
CA PRO A 506 3.82 12.27 -27.37
C PRO A 506 3.64 12.83 -28.78
N ASP A 507 4.73 13.18 -29.48
CA ASP A 507 4.67 13.70 -30.85
C ASP A 507 4.02 12.73 -31.83
N VAL A 508 4.30 11.43 -31.67
CA VAL A 508 3.72 10.37 -32.52
C VAL A 508 2.23 10.23 -32.22
N LEU A 509 1.86 10.16 -30.94
CA LEU A 509 0.47 9.96 -30.53
C LEU A 509 -0.42 11.17 -30.85
N LEU A 510 0.07 12.40 -30.63
CA LEU A 510 -0.63 13.63 -31.01
C LEU A 510 -0.69 13.84 -32.53
N GLY A 511 0.30 13.33 -33.27
CA GLY A 511 0.26 13.28 -34.72
C GLY A 511 -0.84 12.36 -35.27
N LEU A 512 -1.15 11.26 -34.56
CA LEU A 512 -2.26 10.36 -34.87
C LEU A 512 -3.61 10.97 -34.45
N ASN A 513 -3.66 11.58 -33.27
CA ASN A 513 -4.86 12.20 -32.73
C ASN A 513 -4.54 13.50 -31.98
N PRO A 514 -4.76 14.69 -32.59
CA PRO A 514 -4.47 15.98 -31.96
C PRO A 514 -5.44 16.35 -30.82
N ARG A 515 -6.48 15.53 -30.60
CA ARG A 515 -7.44 15.68 -29.50
C ARG A 515 -7.02 14.91 -28.25
N LEU A 516 -6.00 14.06 -28.35
CA LEU A 516 -5.58 13.18 -27.27
C LEU A 516 -4.99 13.96 -26.09
N VAL A 517 -5.35 13.56 -24.88
CA VAL A 517 -4.69 14.00 -23.65
C VAL A 517 -3.72 12.91 -23.21
N ILE A 518 -2.44 13.25 -23.03
CA ILE A 518 -1.40 12.31 -22.62
C ILE A 518 -0.89 12.73 -21.25
N ALA A 519 -1.05 11.88 -20.24
CA ALA A 519 -0.49 12.12 -18.92
C ALA A 519 0.61 11.11 -18.62
N ASP A 520 1.80 11.62 -18.28
CA ASP A 520 2.94 10.82 -17.86
C ASP A 520 3.44 11.28 -16.49
N SER A 521 3.77 10.31 -15.63
CA SER A 521 4.38 10.59 -14.33
C SER A 521 5.67 9.80 -14.13
N SER A 522 6.66 10.43 -13.52
CA SER A 522 7.90 9.77 -13.15
C SER A 522 8.46 10.35 -11.87
N ALA A 523 9.38 9.64 -11.23
CA ALA A 523 9.96 10.05 -9.96
C ALA A 523 10.54 11.48 -9.97
N PHE A 524 11.21 11.85 -11.06
CA PHE A 524 12.01 13.07 -11.19
C PHE A 524 11.64 13.92 -12.42
N GLY A 525 10.55 13.57 -13.13
CA GLY A 525 10.15 14.26 -14.36
C GLY A 525 11.01 13.92 -15.58
N ALA A 526 10.60 14.45 -16.74
CA ALA A 526 11.16 14.07 -18.05
C ALA A 526 12.51 14.74 -18.40
N SER A 527 12.97 15.71 -17.62
CA SER A 527 14.19 16.49 -17.88
C SER A 527 15.09 16.65 -16.64
N GLY A 528 16.27 17.24 -16.80
CA GLY A 528 17.26 17.43 -15.74
C GLY A 528 18.09 16.18 -15.42
N ALA A 529 19.15 16.37 -14.64
CA ALA A 529 20.17 15.36 -14.36
C ALA A 529 19.65 14.02 -13.80
N TRP A 530 18.52 14.04 -13.07
CA TRP A 530 17.98 12.85 -12.40
C TRP A 530 16.84 12.16 -13.16
N SER A 531 16.39 12.70 -14.31
CA SER A 531 15.30 12.15 -15.13
C SER A 531 15.46 10.67 -15.50
N ARG A 532 16.72 10.20 -15.64
CA ARG A 532 17.04 8.82 -15.98
C ARG A 532 17.36 7.94 -14.77
N ARG A 533 17.21 8.42 -13.54
CA ARG A 533 17.37 7.57 -12.34
C ARG A 533 16.19 6.61 -12.22
N MET A 534 16.44 5.43 -11.64
CA MET A 534 15.33 4.56 -11.23
C MET A 534 14.69 5.15 -9.98
N GLY A 535 13.37 5.30 -10.01
CA GLY A 535 12.63 5.93 -8.93
C GLY A 535 11.60 5.00 -8.33
N TYR A 536 11.57 4.98 -7.01
CA TYR A 536 10.50 4.42 -6.19
C TYR A 536 10.16 5.49 -5.14
N GLY A 537 8.91 5.51 -4.63
CA GLY A 537 8.48 6.47 -3.60
C GLY A 537 9.50 6.71 -2.47
N PRO A 538 10.10 5.67 -1.85
CA PRO A 538 11.12 5.84 -0.82
C PRO A 538 12.37 6.62 -1.26
N LEU A 539 12.80 6.44 -2.51
CA LEU A 539 13.95 7.16 -3.09
C LEU A 539 13.59 8.61 -3.42
N VAL A 540 12.34 8.84 -3.84
CA VAL A 540 11.81 10.19 -4.08
C VAL A 540 11.79 10.97 -2.77
N ARG A 541 11.27 10.41 -1.68
CA ARG A 541 11.28 11.03 -0.33
C ARG A 541 12.69 11.34 0.17
N ALA A 542 13.64 10.44 -0.05
CA ALA A 542 15.04 10.65 0.31
C ALA A 542 15.63 11.85 -0.45
N SER A 543 15.29 11.99 -1.73
CA SER A 543 15.82 13.02 -2.62
C SER A 543 15.17 14.40 -2.46
N THR A 544 14.18 14.57 -1.59
CA THR A 544 13.44 15.83 -1.41
C THR A 544 13.61 16.46 -0.02
N GLY A 545 14.39 15.84 0.86
CA GLY A 545 14.51 16.26 2.26
C GLY A 545 13.48 15.63 3.20
N LEU A 546 12.42 14.99 2.67
CA LEU A 546 11.33 14.49 3.50
C LEU A 546 11.77 13.38 4.45
N SER A 547 12.59 12.42 3.99
CA SER A 547 13.05 11.33 4.86
C SER A 547 13.90 11.84 6.03
N ASP A 548 14.71 12.89 5.85
CA ASP A 548 15.47 13.52 6.94
C ASP A 548 14.57 14.30 7.91
N LEU A 549 13.47 14.89 7.43
CA LEU A 549 12.50 15.58 8.30
C LEU A 549 11.62 14.62 9.09
N TRP A 550 11.34 13.44 8.54
CA TRP A 550 10.45 12.44 9.12
C TRP A 550 11.19 11.39 9.96
N ARG A 551 11.99 11.87 10.91
CA ARG A 551 12.74 11.04 11.88
C ARG A 551 12.67 11.62 13.29
N TYR A 552 13.05 10.83 14.29
CA TYR A 552 13.15 11.33 15.65
C TYR A 552 14.31 12.35 15.78
N PRO A 553 14.11 13.50 16.45
CA PRO A 553 15.17 14.50 16.60
C PRO A 553 16.41 14.00 17.35
N ASP A 554 16.22 13.11 18.32
CA ASP A 554 17.25 12.50 19.18
C ASP A 554 17.87 11.23 18.60
N ASP A 555 17.35 10.70 17.49
CA ASP A 555 17.85 9.50 16.82
C ASP A 555 18.03 9.75 15.32
N PRO A 556 19.27 10.04 14.86
CA PRO A 556 19.54 10.33 13.45
C PRO A 556 19.32 9.13 12.53
N ASP A 557 19.22 7.90 13.03
CA ASP A 557 18.90 6.71 12.23
C ASP A 557 17.40 6.35 12.31
N GLY A 558 16.64 6.98 13.22
CA GLY A 558 15.24 6.66 13.51
C GLY A 558 14.20 7.22 12.53
N HIS A 559 14.28 6.82 11.26
CA HIS A 559 13.38 7.29 10.20
C HIS A 559 12.01 6.59 10.23
N SER A 560 10.93 7.34 9.99
CA SER A 560 9.54 6.86 10.14
C SER A 560 8.75 6.79 8.83
N ASP A 561 9.37 7.15 7.69
CA ASP A 561 8.72 7.21 6.38
C ASP A 561 8.76 5.88 5.59
N SER A 562 9.18 4.78 6.22
CA SER A 562 9.60 3.56 5.49
C SER A 562 8.46 2.67 5.00
N ILE A 563 7.23 2.86 5.48
CA ILE A 563 6.07 2.02 5.15
C ILE A 563 5.02 2.78 4.37
N THR A 564 5.17 4.10 4.28
CA THR A 564 4.24 4.95 3.58
C THR A 564 4.45 4.87 2.07
N ILE A 565 3.33 4.93 1.34
CA ILE A 565 3.27 4.91 -0.12
C ILE A 565 3.32 6.33 -0.72
N TYR A 566 3.24 7.36 0.13
CA TYR A 566 3.35 8.76 -0.26
C TYR A 566 4.61 9.05 -1.13
N PRO A 567 4.50 9.72 -2.29
CA PRO A 567 3.35 10.51 -2.75
C PRO A 567 2.47 9.80 -3.80
N ASP A 568 2.59 8.48 -4.01
CA ASP A 568 2.04 7.83 -5.20
C ASP A 568 0.51 8.02 -5.38
N HIS A 569 -0.26 7.95 -4.30
CA HIS A 569 -1.72 8.21 -4.35
C HIS A 569 -2.05 9.68 -4.65
N VAL A 570 -1.27 10.62 -4.12
CA VAL A 570 -1.39 12.06 -4.40
C VAL A 570 -1.11 12.34 -5.87
N VAL A 571 -0.06 11.73 -6.42
CA VAL A 571 0.31 11.82 -7.84
C VAL A 571 -0.86 11.38 -8.72
N GLY A 572 -1.58 10.32 -8.34
CA GLY A 572 -2.80 9.88 -9.01
C GLY A 572 -3.89 10.97 -9.07
N ARG A 573 -4.14 11.70 -7.98
CA ARG A 573 -5.15 12.78 -7.95
C ARG A 573 -4.71 14.01 -8.73
N VAL A 574 -3.45 14.39 -8.60
CA VAL A 574 -2.87 15.51 -9.36
C VAL A 574 -2.95 15.22 -10.85
N GLY A 575 -2.61 14.00 -11.27
CA GLY A 575 -2.76 13.56 -12.65
C GLY A 575 -4.22 13.56 -13.13
N ALA A 576 -5.15 13.06 -12.32
CA ALA A 576 -6.56 13.02 -12.68
C ALA A 576 -7.12 14.45 -12.84
N ALA A 577 -6.80 15.35 -11.91
CA ALA A 577 -7.15 16.77 -11.95
C ALA A 577 -6.61 17.46 -13.21
N ALA A 578 -5.34 17.24 -13.54
CA ALA A 578 -4.72 17.78 -14.73
C ALA A 578 -5.33 17.23 -16.03
N VAL A 579 -5.64 15.93 -16.09
CA VAL A 579 -6.34 15.30 -17.22
C VAL A 579 -7.71 15.94 -17.42
N VAL A 580 -8.50 16.12 -16.36
CA VAL A 580 -9.83 16.74 -16.47
C VAL A 580 -9.74 18.21 -16.87
N ALA A 581 -8.74 18.95 -16.38
CA ALA A 581 -8.48 20.32 -16.83
C ALA A 581 -8.12 20.37 -18.33
N GLN A 582 -7.31 19.42 -18.82
CA GLN A 582 -7.01 19.28 -20.24
C GLN A 582 -8.24 18.89 -21.07
N LEU A 583 -9.12 18.04 -20.55
CA LEU A 583 -10.39 17.71 -21.20
C LEU A 583 -11.34 18.91 -21.26
N ALA A 584 -11.34 19.77 -20.24
CA ALA A 584 -12.07 21.05 -20.27
C ALA A 584 -11.50 21.97 -21.35
N ARG A 585 -10.17 22.08 -21.47
CA ARG A 585 -9.51 22.77 -22.58
C ARG A 585 -9.91 22.19 -23.93
N LEU A 586 -9.90 20.86 -24.07
CA LEU A 586 -10.29 20.17 -25.31
C LEU A 586 -11.70 20.53 -25.75
N ARG A 587 -12.67 20.65 -24.83
CA ARG A 587 -14.04 21.11 -25.15
C ARG A 587 -14.06 22.54 -25.71
N ARG A 588 -13.17 23.41 -25.23
CA ARG A 588 -13.08 24.81 -25.65
C ARG A 588 -12.28 25.00 -26.94
N THR A 589 -11.17 24.30 -27.10
CA THR A 589 -10.19 24.55 -28.18
C THR A 589 -10.22 23.49 -29.28
N GLY A 590 -10.83 22.33 -29.03
CA GLY A 590 -10.78 21.18 -29.92
C GLY A 590 -9.43 20.44 -29.94
N ARG A 591 -8.46 20.82 -29.09
CA ARG A 591 -7.14 20.20 -29.00
C ARG A 591 -6.85 19.65 -27.60
N GLY A 592 -6.23 18.46 -27.58
CA GLY A 592 -5.67 17.88 -26.36
C GLY A 592 -4.26 18.41 -26.09
N GLY A 593 -3.44 17.64 -25.38
CA GLY A 593 -2.09 18.04 -24.99
C GLY A 593 -1.42 17.07 -24.05
N THR A 594 -0.30 17.50 -23.45
CA THR A 594 0.46 16.67 -22.50
C THR A 594 0.40 17.21 -21.07
N VAL A 595 0.50 16.28 -20.12
CA VAL A 595 0.65 16.53 -18.68
C VAL A 595 1.87 15.76 -18.22
N GLY A 596 2.86 16.47 -17.67
CA GLY A 596 4.04 15.89 -17.04
C GLY A 596 3.99 16.06 -15.52
N ILE A 597 4.22 14.97 -14.79
CA ILE A 597 4.20 14.96 -13.32
C ILE A 597 5.53 14.40 -12.79
N ALA A 598 6.22 15.20 -11.98
CA ALA A 598 7.39 14.75 -11.24
C ALA A 598 7.00 14.47 -9.79
N GLN A 599 7.08 13.22 -9.35
CA GLN A 599 6.65 12.82 -8.00
C GLN A 599 7.42 13.58 -6.90
N ALA A 600 8.71 13.86 -7.13
CA ALA A 600 9.53 14.66 -6.22
C ALA A 600 8.98 16.08 -6.01
N GLU A 601 8.47 16.69 -7.07
CA GLU A 601 7.95 18.07 -7.04
C GLU A 601 6.66 18.16 -6.19
N ILE A 602 5.85 17.09 -6.14
CA ILE A 602 4.69 17.00 -5.23
C ILE A 602 5.12 17.12 -3.76
N ILE A 603 6.24 16.47 -3.39
CA ILE A 603 6.74 16.52 -2.03
C ILE A 603 7.32 17.90 -1.70
N LEU A 604 8.07 18.49 -2.64
CA LEU A 604 8.63 19.82 -2.46
C LEU A 604 7.50 20.84 -2.25
N ASP A 605 6.45 20.81 -3.08
CA ASP A 605 5.34 21.75 -2.96
C ASP A 605 4.54 21.56 -1.65
N ALA A 606 4.36 20.32 -1.19
CA ALA A 606 3.76 20.03 0.11
C ALA A 606 4.55 20.59 1.32
N LEU A 607 5.82 20.96 1.10
CA LEU A 607 6.70 21.58 2.10
C LEU A 607 7.01 23.05 1.78
N ALA A 608 6.30 23.68 0.83
CA ALA A 608 6.68 24.98 0.26
C ALA A 608 6.90 26.09 1.30
N GLU A 609 6.03 26.23 2.31
CA GLU A 609 6.20 27.26 3.36
C GLU A 609 7.42 27.02 4.25
N HIS A 610 7.76 25.75 4.49
CA HIS A 610 8.91 25.38 5.30
C HIS A 610 10.20 25.53 4.52
N LEU A 611 10.18 25.18 3.22
CA LEU A 611 11.31 25.41 2.31
C LEU A 611 11.58 26.90 2.12
N ALA A 612 10.54 27.74 2.04
CA ALA A 612 10.69 29.20 2.05
C ALA A 612 11.41 29.67 3.32
N GLY A 613 11.01 29.14 4.48
CA GLY A 613 11.64 29.43 5.77
C GLY A 613 13.11 29.00 5.83
N GLU A 614 13.41 27.79 5.35
CA GLU A 614 14.78 27.26 5.24
C GLU A 614 15.65 28.08 4.29
N TRP A 615 15.09 28.60 3.19
CA TRP A 615 15.82 29.48 2.28
C TRP A 615 16.17 30.81 2.95
N LEU A 616 15.20 31.44 3.61
CA LEU A 616 15.36 32.73 4.28
C LEU A 616 16.27 32.64 5.52
N ASN A 617 16.18 31.51 6.23
CA ASN A 617 16.95 31.21 7.43
C ASN A 617 17.58 29.80 7.32
N PRO A 618 18.74 29.64 6.66
CA PRO A 618 19.38 28.33 6.48
C PRO A 618 19.62 27.59 7.80
N GLY A 619 19.27 26.30 7.83
CA GLY A 619 19.34 25.44 9.02
C GLY A 619 18.14 25.55 9.97
N SER A 620 17.12 26.34 9.63
CA SER A 620 15.90 26.48 10.44
C SER A 620 14.97 25.26 10.34
N LEU A 621 15.04 24.51 9.25
CA LEU A 621 14.19 23.34 9.00
C LEU A 621 14.95 22.03 9.28
N HIS A 622 14.55 21.36 10.37
CA HIS A 622 15.12 20.08 10.81
C HIS A 622 14.05 19.19 11.46
N ALA A 623 14.38 17.92 11.70
CA ALA A 623 13.51 16.98 12.39
C ALA A 623 13.02 17.55 13.74
N GLY A 624 11.70 17.57 13.95
CA GLY A 624 11.07 18.14 15.15
C GLY A 624 10.74 19.64 15.09
N ALA A 625 11.29 20.40 14.13
CA ALA A 625 11.03 21.85 14.02
C ALA A 625 9.60 22.19 13.55
N VAL A 626 8.93 21.25 12.88
CA VAL A 626 7.70 21.50 12.11
C VAL A 626 6.39 21.07 12.77
N THR A 627 6.41 20.40 13.93
CA THR A 627 5.19 19.90 14.59
C THR A 627 5.05 20.43 16.01
N ALA A 628 3.98 21.19 16.27
CA ALA A 628 3.60 21.69 17.59
C ALA A 628 2.71 20.73 18.39
N ASP A 629 2.03 19.81 17.69
CA ASP A 629 1.04 18.89 18.27
C ASP A 629 1.69 17.88 19.23
N LEU A 630 1.01 17.42 20.25
CA LEU A 630 1.52 16.45 21.22
C LEU A 630 1.06 15.04 20.87
N VAL A 631 1.94 14.06 21.06
CA VAL A 631 1.60 12.64 20.96
C VAL A 631 1.85 12.04 22.34
N VAL A 632 0.78 11.64 23.02
CA VAL A 632 0.80 11.24 24.43
C VAL A 632 0.24 9.83 24.62
N PRO A 633 0.84 9.01 25.50
CA PRO A 633 0.36 7.67 25.77
C PRO A 633 -0.97 7.72 26.55
N CYS A 634 -1.83 6.74 26.30
CA CYS A 634 -3.11 6.58 26.99
C CYS A 634 -3.19 5.21 27.66
N ALA A 635 -4.26 4.95 28.41
CA ALA A 635 -4.51 3.65 29.00
C ALA A 635 -4.64 2.56 27.92
N GLY A 636 -3.87 1.48 28.05
CA GLY A 636 -3.86 0.33 27.15
C GLY A 636 -2.50 0.11 26.47
N ASP A 637 -2.38 -1.02 25.77
CA ASP A 637 -1.16 -1.37 25.04
C ASP A 637 -1.05 -0.62 23.71
N ASP A 638 0.06 0.10 23.52
CA ASP A 638 0.34 0.95 22.36
C ASP A 638 -0.86 1.84 21.96
N GLN A 639 -1.50 2.43 22.98
CA GLN A 639 -2.63 3.37 22.83
C GLN A 639 -2.14 4.80 22.96
N TRP A 640 -2.50 5.64 21.99
CA TRP A 640 -1.99 7.01 21.89
C TRP A 640 -3.11 7.99 21.54
N CYS A 641 -2.99 9.22 22.04
CA CYS A 641 -3.80 10.35 21.63
C CYS A 641 -2.91 11.44 21.05
N VAL A 642 -3.37 12.07 19.97
CA VAL A 642 -2.80 13.30 19.45
C VAL A 642 -3.59 14.48 20.02
N ILE A 643 -2.89 15.53 20.43
CA ILE A 643 -3.48 16.78 20.93
C ILE A 643 -2.86 17.94 20.14
N GLY A 644 -3.68 18.63 19.35
CA GLY A 644 -3.26 19.79 18.55
C GLY A 644 -3.33 21.09 19.33
N ILE A 645 -2.35 21.97 19.12
CA ILE A 645 -2.29 23.31 19.75
C ILE A 645 -2.14 24.35 18.65
N ARG A 646 -3.25 24.95 18.21
CA ARG A 646 -3.25 25.93 17.11
C ARG A 646 -2.84 27.32 17.56
N ASP A 647 -3.26 27.70 18.75
CA ASP A 647 -3.05 29.05 19.31
C ASP A 647 -2.95 29.03 20.84
N ASP A 648 -2.76 30.20 21.44
CA ASP A 648 -2.69 30.36 22.90
C ASP A 648 -4.02 30.05 23.59
N ALA A 649 -5.15 30.15 22.87
CA ALA A 649 -6.46 29.82 23.42
C ALA A 649 -6.63 28.30 23.57
N ASP A 650 -6.20 27.52 22.57
CA ASP A 650 -6.09 26.05 22.68
C ASP A 650 -5.17 25.66 23.84
N TRP A 651 -4.00 26.30 23.97
CA TRP A 651 -3.06 26.02 25.07
C TRP A 651 -3.69 26.24 26.45
N ASN A 652 -4.32 27.39 26.67
CA ASN A 652 -4.95 27.70 27.94
C ASN A 652 -6.11 26.76 28.27
N ARG A 653 -6.94 26.40 27.27
CA ARG A 653 -8.02 25.42 27.44
C ARG A 653 -7.48 24.03 27.76
N LEU A 654 -6.41 23.61 27.09
CA LEU A 654 -5.73 22.33 27.38
C LEU A 654 -5.26 22.28 28.83
N CYS A 655 -4.48 23.28 29.27
CA CYS A 655 -3.97 23.35 30.64
C CYS A 655 -5.08 23.33 31.69
N ALA A 656 -6.20 24.04 31.44
CA ALA A 656 -7.35 24.06 32.33
C ALA A 656 -8.06 22.68 32.43
N VAL A 657 -8.20 21.94 31.32
CA VAL A 657 -8.85 20.61 31.32
C VAL A 657 -8.00 19.55 32.01
N VAL A 658 -6.68 19.60 31.82
CA VAL A 658 -5.75 18.62 32.40
C VAL A 658 -5.35 18.94 33.85
N GLY A 659 -5.66 20.14 34.34
CA GLY A 659 -5.30 20.60 35.69
C GLY A 659 -3.82 20.97 35.84
N HIS A 660 -3.24 21.58 34.80
CA HIS A 660 -1.86 22.07 34.76
C HIS A 660 -1.80 23.58 34.53
N GLU A 661 -2.46 24.35 35.41
CA GLU A 661 -2.39 25.82 35.38
C GLU A 661 -0.96 26.33 35.61
N ASP A 662 -0.10 25.52 36.23
CA ASP A 662 1.33 25.78 36.37
C ASP A 662 2.04 25.87 35.01
N LEU A 663 1.67 25.00 34.04
CA LEU A 663 2.20 25.07 32.68
C LEU A 663 1.67 26.28 31.91
N ALA A 664 0.42 26.69 32.15
CA ALA A 664 -0.14 27.91 31.56
C ALA A 664 0.54 29.18 32.09
N ALA A 665 0.93 29.17 33.37
CA ALA A 665 1.60 30.29 34.02
C ALA A 665 3.12 30.34 33.75
N ASP A 666 3.71 29.27 33.19
CA ASP A 666 5.14 29.21 32.90
C ASP A 666 5.52 30.22 31.78
N PRO A 667 6.38 31.22 32.07
CA PRO A 667 6.80 32.21 31.09
C PRO A 667 7.49 31.60 29.86
N GLU A 668 8.16 30.44 30.00
CA GLU A 668 8.79 29.75 28.88
C GLU A 668 7.75 29.13 27.93
N LEU A 669 6.55 28.79 28.43
CA LEU A 669 5.49 28.15 27.65
C LEU A 669 4.41 29.13 27.17
N ALA A 670 4.54 30.40 27.54
CA ALA A 670 3.60 31.46 27.16
C ALA A 670 3.52 31.68 25.64
N ARG A 671 4.58 31.32 24.89
CA ARG A 671 4.64 31.50 23.43
C ARG A 671 4.76 30.17 22.67
N PRO A 672 4.25 30.08 21.42
CA PRO A 672 4.35 28.88 20.61
C PRO A 672 5.77 28.33 20.45
N GLU A 673 6.78 29.20 20.32
CA GLU A 673 8.19 28.82 20.15
C GLU A 673 8.70 28.03 21.36
N GLY A 674 8.40 28.53 22.56
CA GLY A 674 8.80 27.87 23.80
C GLY A 674 8.07 26.55 24.01
N ARG A 675 6.77 26.48 23.66
CA ARG A 675 6.02 25.22 23.69
C ARG A 675 6.60 24.17 22.74
N ARG A 676 7.03 24.56 21.54
CA ARG A 676 7.71 23.66 20.60
C ARG A 676 9.05 23.16 21.16
N ALA A 677 9.87 24.06 21.72
CA ALA A 677 11.16 23.71 22.32
C ALA A 677 11.02 22.77 23.53
N SER A 678 9.96 22.95 24.33
CA SER A 678 9.68 22.16 25.54
C SER A 678 8.68 21.03 25.31
N ARG A 679 8.43 20.62 24.07
CA ARG A 679 7.39 19.63 23.70
C ARG A 679 7.48 18.32 24.48
N ARG A 680 8.70 17.79 24.67
CA ARG A 680 8.94 16.57 25.47
C ARG A 680 8.51 16.77 26.92
N ARG A 681 8.90 17.90 27.53
CA ARG A 681 8.52 18.28 28.91
C ARG A 681 7.00 18.38 29.05
N ILE A 682 6.33 19.00 28.07
CA ILE A 682 4.88 19.13 28.08
C ILE A 682 4.22 17.75 27.95
N ALA A 683 4.63 16.94 26.96
CA ALA A 683 4.07 15.61 26.76
C ALA A 683 4.25 14.72 28.00
N GLU A 684 5.41 14.77 28.67
CA GLU A 684 5.67 14.05 29.92
C GLU A 684 4.76 14.50 31.07
N ALA A 685 4.52 15.81 31.22
CA ALA A 685 3.62 16.33 32.24
C ALA A 685 2.18 15.84 32.02
N LEU A 686 1.70 15.95 30.77
CA LEU A 686 0.35 15.52 30.39
C LEU A 686 0.17 14.00 30.44
N SER A 687 1.24 13.22 30.30
CA SER A 687 1.19 11.75 30.29
C SER A 687 0.59 11.17 31.56
N SER A 688 0.74 11.84 32.71
CA SER A 688 0.14 11.41 33.98
C SER A 688 -1.40 11.43 33.91
N TRP A 689 -1.96 12.45 33.26
CA TRP A 689 -3.40 12.61 33.07
C TRP A 689 -3.93 11.67 31.98
N THR A 690 -3.21 11.51 30.87
CA THR A 690 -3.66 10.65 29.76
C THR A 690 -3.48 9.15 30.03
N ALA A 691 -2.44 8.73 30.73
CA ALA A 691 -2.14 7.30 30.95
C ALA A 691 -3.22 6.54 31.75
N SER A 692 -4.09 7.25 32.47
CA SER A 692 -5.21 6.67 33.24
C SER A 692 -6.55 6.68 32.48
N ARG A 693 -6.58 7.17 31.24
CA ARG A 693 -7.78 7.36 30.42
C ARG A 693 -7.63 6.69 29.07
N SER A 694 -8.73 6.20 28.52
CA SER A 694 -8.72 5.71 27.13
C SER A 694 -8.49 6.86 26.14
N PRO A 695 -7.92 6.60 24.94
CA PRO A 695 -7.77 7.62 23.90
C PRO A 695 -9.07 8.35 23.54
N ARG A 696 -10.20 7.65 23.56
CA ARG A 696 -11.52 8.22 23.26
C ARG A 696 -11.99 9.17 24.35
N GLU A 697 -11.83 8.82 25.63
CA GLU A 697 -12.17 9.72 26.74
C GLU A 697 -11.34 11.01 26.70
N VAL A 698 -10.03 10.92 26.41
CA VAL A 698 -9.16 12.09 26.22
C VAL A 698 -9.68 12.97 25.09
N THR A 699 -10.01 12.34 23.95
CA THR A 699 -10.52 13.03 22.77
C THR A 699 -11.81 13.76 23.06
N ASP A 700 -12.79 13.08 23.66
CA ASP A 700 -14.11 13.64 23.94
C ASP A 700 -14.02 14.85 24.90
N LEU A 701 -13.16 14.77 25.93
CA LEU A 701 -12.95 15.87 26.88
C LEU A 701 -12.33 17.12 26.24
N LEU A 702 -11.35 16.93 25.35
CA LEU A 702 -10.64 18.05 24.70
C LEU A 702 -11.46 18.64 23.54
N GLN A 703 -12.13 17.81 22.74
CA GLN A 703 -13.01 18.29 21.67
C GLN A 703 -14.21 19.06 22.24
N ALA A 704 -14.73 18.67 23.41
CA ALA A 704 -15.83 19.39 24.08
C ALA A 704 -15.48 20.85 24.45
N CYS A 705 -14.19 21.18 24.63
CA CYS A 705 -13.73 22.55 24.83
C CYS A 705 -13.09 23.17 23.58
N GLY A 706 -13.19 22.51 22.42
CA GLY A 706 -12.68 22.99 21.14
C GLY A 706 -11.16 22.88 20.97
N VAL A 707 -10.47 22.09 21.80
CA VAL A 707 -9.06 21.73 21.60
C VAL A 707 -8.99 20.52 20.67
N PRO A 708 -8.29 20.61 19.52
CA PRO A 708 -8.15 19.48 18.61
C PRO A 708 -7.53 18.26 19.29
N ALA A 709 -8.21 17.13 19.26
CA ALA A 709 -7.67 15.87 19.77
C ALA A 709 -8.25 14.67 19.03
N ALA A 710 -7.50 13.57 18.97
CA ALA A 710 -7.97 12.32 18.40
C ALA A 710 -7.19 11.10 18.90
N PRO A 711 -7.83 9.92 18.97
CA PRO A 711 -7.13 8.67 19.14
C PRO A 711 -6.28 8.35 17.91
N MET A 712 -5.17 7.64 18.11
CA MET A 712 -4.48 6.96 17.03
C MET A 712 -5.26 5.71 16.62
N LEU A 713 -5.96 5.76 15.48
CA LEU A 713 -6.70 4.61 14.97
C LEU A 713 -5.76 3.61 14.28
N ARG A 714 -6.08 2.32 14.43
CA ARG A 714 -5.49 1.22 13.66
C ARG A 714 -6.30 0.99 12.39
N VAL A 715 -5.67 0.39 11.39
CA VAL A 715 -6.31 0.15 10.07
C VAL A 715 -7.65 -0.58 10.18
N HIS A 716 -7.75 -1.62 11.01
CA HIS A 716 -9.00 -2.37 11.17
C HIS A 716 -10.09 -1.56 11.88
N GLU A 717 -9.72 -0.57 12.71
CA GLU A 717 -10.68 0.27 13.45
C GLU A 717 -11.38 1.27 12.52
N LEU A 718 -10.79 1.62 11.36
CA LEU A 718 -11.39 2.52 10.37
C LEU A 718 -12.77 2.03 9.89
N LEU A 719 -12.96 0.70 9.79
CA LEU A 719 -14.23 0.10 9.35
C LEU A 719 -15.37 0.31 10.34
N THR A 720 -15.04 0.63 11.59
CA THR A 720 -15.97 0.83 12.70
C THR A 720 -15.90 2.24 13.27
N ASP A 721 -15.11 3.14 12.67
CA ASP A 721 -15.01 4.52 13.11
C ASP A 721 -16.40 5.19 12.98
N PRO A 722 -16.91 5.85 14.04
CA PRO A 722 -18.25 6.43 14.01
C PRO A 722 -18.44 7.50 12.92
N GLN A 723 -17.42 8.30 12.61
CA GLN A 723 -17.52 9.35 11.61
C GLN A 723 -17.54 8.76 10.20
N LEU A 724 -16.59 7.88 9.88
CA LEU A 724 -16.51 7.19 8.59
C LEU A 724 -17.75 6.32 8.33
N THR A 725 -18.25 5.65 9.37
CA THR A 725 -19.47 4.83 9.29
C THR A 725 -20.71 5.69 9.04
N ALA A 726 -20.89 6.78 9.81
CA ALA A 726 -22.06 7.66 9.67
C ALA A 726 -22.15 8.31 8.29
N ARG A 727 -21.00 8.52 7.64
CA ARG A 727 -20.90 9.09 6.30
C ARG A 727 -20.86 8.05 5.18
N GLY A 728 -20.84 6.76 5.50
CA GLY A 728 -20.83 5.71 4.48
C GLY A 728 -19.56 5.72 3.62
N PHE A 729 -18.41 5.97 4.26
CA PHE A 729 -17.12 6.12 3.58
C PHE A 729 -16.67 4.84 2.85
N PHE A 730 -16.91 3.67 3.45
CA PHE A 730 -16.57 2.38 2.85
C PHE A 730 -17.78 1.76 2.12
N ALA A 731 -17.53 1.30 0.90
CA ALA A 731 -18.39 0.40 0.15
C ALA A 731 -17.78 -1.01 0.07
N GLU A 732 -18.62 -1.99 -0.24
CA GLU A 732 -18.19 -3.36 -0.42
C GLU A 732 -17.78 -3.61 -1.88
N LEU A 733 -16.52 -4.00 -2.11
CA LEU A 733 -16.00 -4.45 -3.41
C LEU A 733 -15.95 -5.98 -3.43
N ARG A 734 -16.75 -6.60 -4.29
CA ARG A 734 -16.71 -8.05 -4.51
C ARG A 734 -15.78 -8.39 -5.66
N GLN A 735 -14.67 -9.07 -5.35
CA GLN A 735 -13.75 -9.61 -6.34
C GLN A 735 -14.00 -11.13 -6.46
N PRO A 736 -14.51 -11.65 -7.60
CA PRO A 736 -14.92 -13.05 -7.73
C PRO A 736 -13.86 -14.11 -7.38
N THR A 737 -12.58 -13.74 -7.49
CA THR A 737 -11.42 -14.62 -7.25
C THR A 737 -10.89 -14.52 -5.82
N LEU A 738 -11.54 -13.76 -4.94
CA LEU A 738 -11.22 -13.65 -3.52
C LEU A 738 -12.44 -14.07 -2.70
N ASP A 739 -12.21 -14.81 -1.62
CA ASP A 739 -13.27 -15.39 -0.80
C ASP A 739 -14.04 -14.33 0.01
N GLU A 740 -13.34 -13.28 0.45
CA GLU A 740 -13.91 -12.20 1.25
C GLU A 740 -14.14 -10.94 0.42
N PRO A 741 -15.26 -10.21 0.65
CA PRO A 741 -15.42 -8.88 0.10
C PRO A 741 -14.37 -7.92 0.68
N LEU A 742 -13.95 -6.97 -0.14
CA LEU A 742 -12.95 -5.97 0.24
C LEU A 742 -13.63 -4.65 0.61
N PRO A 743 -13.29 -4.02 1.74
CA PRO A 743 -13.67 -2.64 1.97
C PRO A 743 -12.97 -1.74 0.95
N ALA A 744 -13.71 -0.88 0.26
CA ALA A 744 -13.17 0.07 -0.69
C ALA A 744 -13.76 1.46 -0.43
N GLU A 745 -13.03 2.52 -0.78
CA GLU A 745 -13.62 3.86 -0.75
C GLU A 745 -14.88 3.91 -1.63
N ALA A 746 -15.97 4.43 -1.06
CA ALA A 746 -17.25 4.53 -1.75
C ALA A 746 -17.25 5.68 -2.76
N ARG A 747 -16.66 6.82 -2.37
CA ARG A 747 -16.66 8.09 -3.10
C ARG A 747 -15.49 8.98 -2.66
N PRO A 748 -15.00 9.91 -3.52
CA PRO A 748 -13.93 10.84 -3.15
C PRO A 748 -14.39 12.02 -2.28
N ALA A 749 -15.68 12.35 -2.33
CA ALA A 749 -16.37 13.32 -1.47
C ALA A 749 -17.89 13.11 -1.61
N HIS A 750 -18.68 13.72 -0.72
CA HIS A 750 -20.14 13.73 -0.86
C HIS A 750 -20.56 14.78 -1.89
N SER A 751 -21.44 14.40 -2.79
CA SER A 751 -21.94 15.25 -3.87
C SER A 751 -23.47 15.14 -3.92
N ARG A 752 -24.14 16.21 -4.38
CA ARG A 752 -25.59 16.19 -4.61
C ARG A 752 -25.95 15.61 -5.97
N HIS A 753 -25.08 15.70 -6.96
CA HIS A 753 -25.41 15.42 -8.36
C HIS A 753 -24.48 14.42 -9.07
N LEU A 754 -23.25 14.25 -8.61
CA LEU A 754 -22.36 13.21 -9.11
C LEU A 754 -22.77 11.85 -8.54
N ALA A 755 -22.94 10.87 -9.42
CA ALA A 755 -23.18 9.49 -9.02
C ALA A 755 -21.95 8.88 -8.33
N ASP A 756 -22.20 8.10 -7.28
CA ASP A 756 -21.18 7.33 -6.58
C ASP A 756 -20.50 6.34 -7.52
N PRO A 757 -19.16 6.19 -7.45
CA PRO A 757 -18.44 5.19 -8.22
C PRO A 757 -19.03 3.78 -8.14
N PRO A 758 -19.16 3.07 -9.28
CA PRO A 758 -19.54 1.66 -9.25
C PRO A 758 -18.43 0.84 -8.58
N GLN A 759 -18.76 -0.30 -7.97
CA GLN A 759 -17.79 -1.20 -7.34
C GLN A 759 -17.63 -2.49 -8.17
N ARG A 760 -17.36 -2.36 -9.47
CA ARG A 760 -17.14 -3.52 -10.36
C ARG A 760 -15.77 -4.14 -10.07
N PRO A 761 -15.62 -5.47 -10.18
CA PRO A 761 -14.35 -6.12 -9.92
C PRO A 761 -13.22 -5.59 -10.81
N ALA A 762 -11.98 -5.73 -10.33
CA ALA A 762 -10.81 -5.51 -11.17
C ALA A 762 -10.68 -6.63 -12.20
N PRO A 763 -10.24 -6.31 -13.43
CA PRO A 763 -10.08 -7.31 -14.45
C PRO A 763 -8.86 -8.19 -14.14
N LEU A 764 -8.96 -9.48 -14.44
CA LEU A 764 -7.80 -10.35 -14.53
C LEU A 764 -6.89 -9.91 -15.69
N PRO A 765 -5.58 -10.24 -15.65
CA PRO A 765 -4.68 -9.91 -16.75
C PRO A 765 -5.22 -10.44 -18.08
N ALA A 766 -5.35 -9.54 -19.07
CA ALA A 766 -5.80 -9.86 -20.42
C ALA A 766 -7.21 -10.49 -20.53
N GLU A 767 -8.05 -10.32 -19.50
CA GLU A 767 -9.42 -10.87 -19.45
C GLU A 767 -10.28 -10.45 -20.64
N HIS A 768 -10.12 -9.21 -21.10
CA HIS A 768 -11.01 -8.61 -22.10
C HIS A 768 -10.38 -8.58 -23.50
N THR A 769 -9.24 -9.25 -23.74
CA THR A 769 -8.50 -9.14 -25.02
C THR A 769 -9.36 -9.47 -26.23
N ARG A 770 -10.11 -10.57 -26.21
CA ARG A 770 -10.96 -10.98 -27.35
C ARG A 770 -12.10 -10.00 -27.60
N GLU A 771 -12.75 -9.54 -26.53
CA GLU A 771 -13.81 -8.54 -26.59
C GLU A 771 -13.29 -7.24 -27.23
N LEU A 772 -12.19 -6.71 -26.71
CA LEU A 772 -11.57 -5.47 -27.16
C LEU A 772 -11.01 -5.57 -28.59
N SER A 773 -10.48 -6.73 -28.98
CA SER A 773 -10.00 -6.98 -30.34
C SER A 773 -11.12 -6.88 -31.37
N ARG A 774 -12.30 -7.42 -31.04
CA ARG A 774 -13.49 -7.32 -31.90
C ARG A 774 -14.10 -5.92 -31.85
N GLU A 775 -14.32 -5.38 -30.66
CA GLU A 775 -15.04 -4.11 -30.45
C GLU A 775 -14.27 -2.90 -30.98
N LEU A 776 -12.96 -2.82 -30.68
CA LEU A 776 -12.16 -1.62 -30.88
C LEU A 776 -11.18 -1.71 -32.05
N LEU A 777 -10.64 -2.91 -32.28
CA LEU A 777 -9.70 -3.16 -33.37
C LEU A 777 -10.39 -3.74 -34.61
N GLY A 778 -11.67 -4.11 -34.54
CA GLY A 778 -12.42 -4.69 -35.66
C GLY A 778 -11.78 -5.97 -36.21
N LEU A 779 -11.00 -6.68 -35.38
CA LEU A 779 -10.34 -7.92 -35.77
C LEU A 779 -11.36 -9.06 -35.76
N SER A 780 -11.31 -9.90 -36.79
CA SER A 780 -12.02 -11.18 -36.80
C SER A 780 -11.48 -12.14 -35.74
N GLU A 781 -12.23 -13.19 -35.44
CA GLU A 781 -11.74 -14.25 -34.54
C GLU A 781 -10.46 -14.91 -35.10
N GLU A 782 -10.39 -15.14 -36.41
CA GLU A 782 -9.22 -15.74 -37.07
C GLU A 782 -7.97 -14.85 -36.97
N GLU A 783 -8.10 -13.54 -37.19
CA GLU A 783 -6.99 -12.60 -37.02
C GLU A 783 -6.54 -12.53 -35.56
N THR A 784 -7.50 -12.51 -34.63
CA THR A 784 -7.24 -12.53 -33.19
C THR A 784 -6.46 -13.78 -32.79
N ASP A 785 -6.87 -14.96 -33.26
CA ASP A 785 -6.20 -16.24 -32.97
C ASP A 785 -4.77 -16.27 -33.54
N LYS A 786 -4.54 -15.72 -34.74
CA LYS A 786 -3.20 -15.59 -35.31
C LYS A 786 -2.28 -14.70 -34.45
N LEU A 787 -2.80 -13.60 -33.94
CA LEU A 787 -2.04 -12.69 -33.07
C LEU A 787 -1.76 -13.29 -31.69
N LEU A 788 -2.72 -14.05 -31.14
CA LEU A 788 -2.55 -14.81 -29.90
C LEU A 788 -1.49 -15.89 -30.05
N ALA A 789 -1.54 -16.68 -31.12
CA ALA A 789 -0.56 -17.73 -31.41
C ALA A 789 0.88 -17.19 -31.55
N ARG A 790 1.02 -15.92 -31.96
CA ARG A 790 2.31 -15.23 -32.10
C ARG A 790 2.74 -14.49 -30.83
N GLY A 791 1.91 -14.42 -29.79
CA GLY A 791 2.18 -13.66 -28.57
C GLY A 791 2.20 -12.14 -28.78
N VAL A 792 1.53 -11.64 -29.84
CA VAL A 792 1.30 -10.20 -30.04
C VAL A 792 0.15 -9.74 -29.14
N LEU A 793 -0.94 -10.51 -29.18
CA LEU A 793 -2.00 -10.45 -28.19
C LEU A 793 -1.79 -11.57 -27.16
N GLU A 794 -2.30 -11.36 -25.96
CA GLU A 794 -2.41 -12.39 -24.93
C GLU A 794 -3.87 -12.40 -24.49
N THR A 795 -4.46 -13.58 -24.29
CA THR A 795 -5.68 -13.67 -23.46
C THR A 795 -5.28 -13.92 -22.03
N LEU A 796 -6.26 -13.85 -21.11
CA LEU A 796 -6.22 -14.71 -19.95
C LEU A 796 -5.91 -16.12 -20.51
N GLU A 797 -4.70 -16.62 -20.30
CA GLU A 797 -4.53 -18.06 -20.39
C GLU A 797 -5.60 -18.59 -19.43
N GLU A 798 -6.37 -19.60 -19.85
CA GLU A 798 -6.64 -20.65 -18.87
C GLU A 798 -5.24 -20.88 -18.29
N THR A 799 -4.96 -20.34 -17.09
CA THR A 799 -3.98 -20.93 -16.19
C THR A 799 -4.12 -22.38 -16.53
N PRO A 800 -3.08 -23.08 -17.05
CA PRO A 800 -3.26 -24.45 -17.52
C PRO A 800 -4.17 -25.04 -16.50
N THR A 801 -5.25 -25.67 -16.91
CA THR A 801 -5.97 -26.45 -15.94
C THR A 801 -4.92 -27.44 -15.37
N VAL A 802 -4.13 -27.07 -14.36
CA VAL A 802 -4.56 -27.28 -13.01
C VAL A 802 -6.07 -27.04 -12.98
N SER A 803 -6.80 -28.04 -13.49
CA SER A 803 -7.73 -28.74 -12.61
C SER A 803 -7.02 -28.67 -11.27
N SER A 804 -7.48 -27.82 -10.34
CA SER A 804 -6.90 -27.69 -9.00
C SER A 804 -6.13 -28.97 -8.74
N PRO A 805 -4.78 -28.97 -8.79
CA PRO A 805 -4.07 -30.25 -8.80
C PRO A 805 -4.58 -30.88 -7.53
N ALA A 806 -5.26 -32.02 -7.67
CA ALA A 806 -6.19 -32.50 -6.65
C ALA A 806 -5.51 -32.30 -5.30
N PRO A 807 -6.13 -31.57 -4.35
CA PRO A 807 -5.42 -30.92 -3.25
C PRO A 807 -4.39 -31.88 -2.66
N ALA A 808 -3.14 -31.45 -2.47
CA ALA A 808 -2.06 -32.34 -2.03
C ALA A 808 -2.39 -33.08 -0.72
N VAL A 809 -3.36 -32.54 0.03
CA VAL A 809 -4.03 -33.19 1.16
C VAL A 809 -5.55 -33.00 0.99
N LEU A 810 -6.32 -34.09 1.02
CA LEU A 810 -7.78 -34.05 1.05
C LEU A 810 -8.27 -34.15 2.50
N MET A 811 -9.31 -33.39 2.83
CA MET A 811 -10.00 -33.46 4.11
C MET A 811 -11.43 -33.92 3.88
N GLU A 812 -11.83 -35.02 4.52
CA GLU A 812 -13.19 -35.53 4.46
C GLU A 812 -13.72 -35.71 5.88
N ARG A 813 -14.87 -35.10 6.18
CA ARG A 813 -15.54 -35.32 7.46
C ARG A 813 -16.54 -36.47 7.35
N ARG A 814 -16.38 -37.49 8.19
CA ARG A 814 -17.34 -38.58 8.37
C ARG A 814 -17.87 -38.56 9.79
N GLY A 815 -19.04 -37.96 9.98
CA GLY A 815 -19.65 -37.77 11.30
C GLY A 815 -18.76 -36.93 12.23
N HIS A 816 -18.18 -37.59 13.24
CA HIS A 816 -17.25 -36.99 14.21
C HIS A 816 -15.77 -37.24 13.91
N VAL A 817 -15.45 -37.84 12.76
CA VAL A 817 -14.09 -38.20 12.36
C VAL A 817 -13.67 -37.34 11.18
N MET A 818 -12.46 -36.79 11.23
CA MET A 818 -11.83 -36.12 10.09
C MET A 818 -10.82 -37.08 9.44
N VAL A 819 -10.99 -37.35 8.15
CA VAL A 819 -10.05 -38.12 7.34
C VAL A 819 -9.13 -37.17 6.59
N VAL A 820 -7.84 -37.28 6.83
CA VAL A 820 -6.77 -36.49 6.20
C VAL A 820 -6.02 -37.41 5.25
N THR A 821 -6.16 -37.18 3.95
CA THR A 821 -5.55 -38.04 2.91
C THR A 821 -4.40 -37.33 2.23
N LEU A 822 -3.17 -37.84 2.36
CA LEU A 822 -2.05 -37.42 1.52
C LEU A 822 -2.37 -37.81 0.08
N ASN A 823 -2.52 -36.84 -0.82
CA ASN A 823 -3.09 -37.06 -2.14
C ASN A 823 -2.06 -36.72 -3.24
N ARG A 824 -0.97 -37.50 -3.25
CA ARG A 824 0.08 -37.46 -4.27
C ARG A 824 0.51 -38.88 -4.67
N PRO A 825 -0.41 -39.76 -5.09
CA PRO A 825 -0.11 -41.17 -5.35
C PRO A 825 0.98 -41.36 -6.43
N GLU A 826 1.07 -40.44 -7.38
CA GLU A 826 2.09 -40.39 -8.43
C GLU A 826 3.51 -40.19 -7.87
N ALA A 827 3.62 -39.50 -6.72
CA ALA A 827 4.85 -39.31 -5.97
C ALA A 827 4.96 -40.23 -4.75
N ARG A 828 4.13 -41.30 -4.69
CA ARG A 828 4.04 -42.21 -3.53
C ARG A 828 3.77 -41.47 -2.22
N ASN A 829 2.95 -40.41 -2.30
CA ASN A 829 2.57 -39.55 -1.19
C ASN A 829 3.76 -38.93 -0.45
N ALA A 830 4.87 -38.70 -1.16
CA ALA A 830 6.04 -38.03 -0.59
C ALA A 830 5.70 -36.59 -0.14
N VAL A 831 6.31 -36.17 0.96
CA VAL A 831 6.03 -34.90 1.62
C VAL A 831 6.83 -33.77 0.97
N ASN A 832 6.10 -32.82 0.39
CA ASN A 832 6.60 -31.53 -0.04
C ASN A 832 5.94 -30.41 0.80
N ALA A 833 6.20 -29.14 0.48
CA ALA A 833 5.67 -28.02 1.28
C ALA A 833 4.13 -27.99 1.33
N ALA A 834 3.48 -28.34 0.22
CA ALA A 834 2.02 -28.39 0.13
C ALA A 834 1.42 -29.48 1.02
N VAL A 835 2.02 -30.67 1.07
CA VAL A 835 1.60 -31.75 1.98
C VAL A 835 1.81 -31.35 3.44
N ALA A 836 2.98 -30.78 3.78
CA ALA A 836 3.28 -30.38 5.15
C ALA A 836 2.30 -29.33 5.68
N ARG A 837 2.00 -28.31 4.86
CA ARG A 837 1.00 -27.29 5.19
C ARG A 837 -0.41 -27.87 5.28
N GLY A 838 -0.79 -28.71 4.32
CA GLY A 838 -2.13 -29.29 4.26
C GLY A 838 -2.46 -30.15 5.49
N ILE A 839 -1.52 -31.01 5.91
CA ILE A 839 -1.70 -31.83 7.11
C ILE A 839 -1.73 -30.95 8.37
N GLY A 840 -0.80 -29.98 8.48
CA GLY A 840 -0.75 -29.08 9.63
C GLY A 840 -2.03 -28.27 9.82
N ASN A 841 -2.54 -27.67 8.74
CA ASN A 841 -3.81 -26.96 8.76
C ASN A 841 -4.98 -27.88 9.12
N ALA A 842 -4.99 -29.12 8.60
CA ALA A 842 -6.02 -30.09 8.93
C ALA A 842 -6.03 -30.46 10.42
N LEU A 843 -4.86 -30.53 11.07
CA LEU A 843 -4.75 -30.78 12.50
C LEU A 843 -5.20 -29.58 13.35
N GLU A 844 -4.86 -28.35 12.95
CA GLU A 844 -5.36 -27.13 13.62
C GLU A 844 -6.88 -27.01 13.53
N GLU A 845 -7.44 -27.22 12.34
CA GLU A 845 -8.89 -27.24 12.13
C GLU A 845 -9.53 -28.36 12.96
N ALA A 846 -8.95 -29.57 12.89
CA ALA A 846 -9.41 -30.69 13.68
C ALA A 846 -9.40 -30.32 15.16
N ASP A 847 -8.35 -29.72 15.73
CA ASP A 847 -8.27 -29.45 17.16
C ASP A 847 -9.30 -28.40 17.62
N ARG A 848 -9.52 -27.35 16.82
CA ARG A 848 -10.45 -26.25 17.13
C ARG A 848 -11.92 -26.65 16.99
N ALA A 849 -12.27 -27.55 16.07
CA ALA A 849 -13.65 -27.88 15.73
C ALA A 849 -14.31 -28.86 16.73
N PRO A 850 -15.16 -28.43 17.69
CA PRO A 850 -15.66 -29.29 18.79
C PRO A 850 -16.42 -30.54 18.33
N GLU A 851 -16.94 -30.52 17.11
CA GLU A 851 -17.66 -31.63 16.48
C GLU A 851 -16.75 -32.72 15.91
N ILE A 852 -15.45 -32.45 15.72
CA ILE A 852 -14.43 -33.46 15.41
C ILE A 852 -13.92 -34.06 16.71
N ARG A 853 -13.85 -35.38 16.79
CA ARG A 853 -13.47 -36.14 17.99
C ARG A 853 -12.28 -37.06 17.77
N ALA A 854 -11.97 -37.43 16.53
CA ALA A 854 -10.80 -38.22 16.14
C ALA A 854 -10.36 -37.86 14.72
N VAL A 855 -9.09 -38.09 14.40
CA VAL A 855 -8.51 -37.87 13.07
C VAL A 855 -7.96 -39.19 12.53
N VAL A 856 -8.26 -39.52 11.28
CA VAL A 856 -7.65 -40.63 10.55
C VAL A 856 -6.76 -40.06 9.47
N ILE A 857 -5.47 -40.40 9.47
CA ILE A 857 -4.53 -40.00 8.41
C ILE A 857 -4.23 -41.18 7.49
N THR A 858 -4.31 -40.99 6.18
CA THR A 858 -4.09 -42.05 5.18
C THR A 858 -3.43 -41.50 3.92
N GLY A 859 -2.99 -42.37 3.00
CA GLY A 859 -2.41 -42.00 1.72
C GLY A 859 -3.30 -42.43 0.56
N ALA A 860 -3.42 -41.59 -0.47
CA ALA A 860 -4.15 -41.91 -1.69
C ALA A 860 -3.42 -42.98 -2.52
N GLY A 861 -4.18 -43.80 -3.23
CA GLY A 861 -3.66 -44.87 -4.09
C GLY A 861 -3.37 -46.18 -3.37
N ASP A 862 -2.65 -47.08 -4.04
CA ASP A 862 -2.43 -48.47 -3.63
C ASP A 862 -0.96 -48.83 -3.38
N LYS A 863 -0.02 -47.91 -3.61
CA LYS A 863 1.42 -48.20 -3.58
C LYS A 863 2.11 -47.84 -2.26
N ALA A 864 1.68 -46.76 -1.62
CA ALA A 864 2.35 -46.22 -0.44
C ALA A 864 1.42 -45.33 0.37
N PHE A 865 1.47 -45.47 1.69
CA PHE A 865 0.94 -44.50 2.63
C PHE A 865 1.71 -43.19 2.53
N CYS A 866 3.05 -43.27 2.62
CA CYS A 866 3.96 -42.15 2.44
C CYS A 866 5.40 -42.65 2.26
N ALA A 867 6.09 -42.20 1.22
CA ALA A 867 7.48 -42.55 0.95
C ALA A 867 8.52 -41.66 1.67
N GLY A 868 8.08 -40.76 2.56
CA GLY A 868 8.95 -39.82 3.27
C GLY A 868 9.14 -38.49 2.54
N ALA A 869 10.29 -37.84 2.71
CA ALA A 869 10.58 -36.55 2.10
C ALA A 869 10.60 -36.62 0.56
N ASP A 870 10.00 -35.65 -0.12
CA ASP A 870 10.10 -35.51 -1.57
C ASP A 870 11.50 -35.00 -1.96
N LEU A 871 12.44 -35.93 -2.15
CA LEU A 871 13.82 -35.60 -2.54
C LEU A 871 13.90 -34.83 -3.86
N LYS A 872 12.91 -34.96 -4.76
CA LYS A 872 12.88 -34.18 -6.00
C LYS A 872 12.45 -32.75 -5.73
N ALA A 873 11.53 -32.52 -4.78
CA ALA A 873 11.17 -31.19 -4.31
C ALA A 873 12.37 -30.48 -3.66
N VAL A 874 13.06 -31.17 -2.75
CA VAL A 874 14.28 -30.66 -2.11
C VAL A 874 15.35 -30.32 -3.15
N ALA A 875 15.58 -31.18 -4.14
CA ALA A 875 16.53 -30.92 -5.22
C ALA A 875 16.17 -29.71 -6.11
N ARG A 876 14.88 -29.30 -6.15
CA ARG A 876 14.41 -28.08 -6.83
C ARG A 876 14.47 -26.83 -5.94
N GLY A 877 14.99 -26.94 -4.72
CA GLY A 877 15.09 -25.84 -3.76
C GLY A 877 13.79 -25.56 -3.00
N GLU A 878 12.81 -26.47 -3.03
CA GLU A 878 11.58 -26.35 -2.24
C GLU A 878 11.87 -26.58 -0.76
N ASN A 879 11.45 -25.66 0.11
CA ASN A 879 11.48 -25.88 1.55
C ASN A 879 10.31 -26.77 1.98
N ILE A 880 10.58 -28.06 2.19
CA ILE A 880 9.57 -29.06 2.59
C ILE A 880 9.14 -28.94 4.07
N MET A 881 9.77 -28.04 4.83
CA MET A 881 9.37 -27.60 6.17
C MET A 881 9.14 -26.08 6.14
N PRO A 882 8.02 -25.62 5.55
CA PRO A 882 7.77 -24.19 5.38
C PRO A 882 7.74 -23.48 6.75
N PRO A 883 8.23 -22.23 6.87
CA PRO A 883 8.40 -21.52 8.16
C PRO A 883 7.15 -21.53 9.06
N GLU A 884 5.98 -21.37 8.47
CA GLU A 884 4.68 -21.42 9.14
C GLU A 884 4.31 -22.81 9.70
N ALA A 885 4.93 -23.88 9.22
CA ALA A 885 4.77 -25.25 9.70
C ALA A 885 5.99 -25.75 10.50
N GLU A 886 7.02 -24.93 10.69
CA GLU A 886 8.28 -25.34 11.33
C GLU A 886 8.06 -25.85 12.77
N ALA A 887 7.16 -25.19 13.51
CA ALA A 887 6.78 -25.60 14.86
C ALA A 887 6.09 -26.99 14.90
N TRP A 888 5.42 -27.38 13.82
CA TRP A 888 4.71 -28.65 13.68
C TRP A 888 5.63 -29.83 13.29
N GLY A 889 6.87 -29.54 12.88
CA GLY A 889 7.85 -30.52 12.43
C GLY A 889 7.56 -31.07 11.03
N PHE A 890 8.31 -32.10 10.64
CA PHE A 890 8.15 -32.76 9.34
C PHE A 890 6.69 -33.14 9.05
N ALA A 891 6.28 -32.94 7.79
CA ALA A 891 4.92 -33.15 7.31
C ALA A 891 3.83 -32.35 8.04
N GLY A 892 4.19 -31.34 8.84
CA GLY A 892 3.22 -30.60 9.66
C GLY A 892 2.54 -31.46 10.74
N TYR A 893 3.15 -32.60 11.10
CA TYR A 893 2.51 -33.64 11.89
C TYR A 893 3.37 -34.12 13.08
N VAL A 894 4.65 -34.40 12.86
CA VAL A 894 5.44 -35.20 13.82
C VAL A 894 5.78 -34.50 15.15
N ARG A 895 5.61 -33.16 15.23
CA ARG A 895 5.67 -32.37 16.48
C ARG A 895 4.35 -31.64 16.78
N HIS A 896 3.31 -31.92 16.01
CA HIS A 896 2.02 -31.24 16.07
C HIS A 896 1.03 -32.00 16.95
N HIS A 897 1.23 -31.93 18.27
CA HIS A 897 0.42 -32.71 19.20
C HIS A 897 -0.92 -32.04 19.51
N ILE A 898 -1.99 -32.52 18.90
CA ILE A 898 -3.37 -32.07 19.17
C ILE A 898 -4.06 -32.88 20.27
N GLY A 899 -5.12 -32.32 20.86
CA GLY A 899 -5.88 -32.97 21.93
C GLY A 899 -6.67 -34.20 21.47
N LYS A 900 -6.97 -34.29 20.17
CA LYS A 900 -7.83 -35.34 19.59
C LYS A 900 -7.01 -36.58 19.19
N PRO A 901 -7.51 -37.81 19.42
CA PRO A 901 -6.82 -39.02 19.00
C PRO A 901 -6.59 -39.07 17.48
N THR A 902 -5.40 -39.52 17.07
CA THR A 902 -5.00 -39.68 15.67
C THR A 902 -4.73 -41.15 15.34
N ILE A 903 -5.19 -41.61 14.18
CA ILE A 903 -5.05 -42.99 13.70
C ILE A 903 -4.41 -42.97 12.31
N ALA A 904 -3.27 -43.64 12.14
CA ALA A 904 -2.69 -43.86 10.81
C ALA A 904 -3.29 -45.11 10.15
N ALA A 905 -3.93 -44.93 8.99
CA ALA A 905 -4.40 -46.02 8.13
C ALA A 905 -3.36 -46.26 7.02
N VAL A 906 -2.50 -47.25 7.22
CA VAL A 906 -1.28 -47.47 6.43
C VAL A 906 -1.47 -48.59 5.42
N ARG A 907 -1.35 -48.27 4.13
CA ARG A 907 -1.34 -49.23 3.02
C ARG A 907 -0.01 -49.18 2.27
N GLY A 908 0.51 -50.32 1.84
CA GLY A 908 1.78 -50.39 1.13
C GLY A 908 2.94 -49.77 1.92
N PHE A 909 3.84 -49.05 1.25
CA PHE A 909 5.02 -48.51 1.91
C PHE A 909 4.74 -47.29 2.81
N ALA A 910 5.18 -47.39 4.07
CA ALA A 910 5.52 -46.27 4.94
C ALA A 910 7.04 -46.26 5.12
N LEU A 911 7.73 -45.28 4.54
CA LEU A 911 9.20 -45.23 4.53
C LEU A 911 9.71 -43.88 5.00
N GLY A 912 10.78 -43.91 5.80
CA GLY A 912 11.39 -42.73 6.43
C GLY A 912 10.35 -41.88 7.14
N GLY A 913 10.20 -40.63 6.70
CA GLY A 913 9.15 -39.73 7.14
C GLY A 913 7.72 -40.31 7.15
N GLY A 914 7.38 -41.26 6.27
CA GLY A 914 6.09 -41.96 6.33
C GLY A 914 5.94 -42.87 7.55
N THR A 915 6.99 -43.57 7.94
CA THR A 915 7.05 -44.33 9.20
C THR A 915 7.01 -43.39 10.39
N GLU A 916 7.64 -42.22 10.29
CA GLU A 916 7.66 -41.23 11.37
C GLU A 916 6.28 -40.59 11.62
N ILE A 917 5.46 -40.42 10.57
CA ILE A 917 4.04 -40.05 10.70
C ILE A 917 3.25 -41.16 11.43
N ALA A 918 3.49 -42.42 11.09
CA ALA A 918 2.83 -43.55 11.77
C ALA A 918 3.25 -43.63 13.26
N LEU A 919 4.53 -43.48 13.56
CA LEU A 919 5.08 -43.46 14.93
C LEU A 919 4.58 -42.28 15.77
N ALA A 920 4.27 -41.15 15.13
CA ALA A 920 3.70 -39.97 15.77
C ALA A 920 2.19 -40.09 16.02
N SER A 921 1.50 -41.02 15.34
CA SER A 921 0.07 -41.26 15.52
C SER A 921 -0.20 -42.06 16.80
N ASP A 922 -1.38 -41.88 17.41
CA ASP A 922 -1.69 -42.60 18.65
C ASP A 922 -1.97 -44.09 18.39
N LEU A 923 -2.53 -44.41 17.22
CA LEU A 923 -2.91 -45.75 16.80
C LEU A 923 -2.56 -45.97 15.33
N VAL A 924 -2.32 -47.23 14.95
CA VAL A 924 -2.02 -47.63 13.57
C VAL A 924 -2.88 -48.82 13.17
N VAL A 925 -3.60 -48.68 12.07
CA VAL A 925 -4.26 -49.78 11.36
C VAL A 925 -3.55 -49.97 10.04
N ALA A 926 -3.02 -51.17 9.79
CA ALA A 926 -2.22 -51.45 8.61
C ALA A 926 -2.91 -52.46 7.70
N ALA A 927 -2.67 -52.33 6.40
CA ALA A 927 -2.99 -53.36 5.42
C ALA A 927 -1.98 -54.52 5.51
N GLU A 928 -2.37 -55.72 5.07
CA GLU A 928 -1.46 -56.87 4.94
C GLU A 928 -0.25 -56.58 4.03
N ASP A 929 -0.39 -55.68 3.06
CA ASP A 929 0.66 -55.24 2.14
C ASP A 929 1.56 -54.13 2.73
N ALA A 930 1.33 -53.71 3.97
CA ALA A 930 2.04 -52.58 4.56
C ALA A 930 3.45 -52.94 5.03
N HIS A 931 4.38 -52.00 4.83
CA HIS A 931 5.78 -52.14 5.23
C HIS A 931 6.27 -50.84 5.88
N PHE A 932 6.88 -50.93 7.05
CA PHE A 932 7.37 -49.81 7.84
C PHE A 932 8.89 -49.80 7.86
N GLY A 933 9.54 -48.75 7.36
CA GLY A 933 11.00 -48.71 7.31
C GLY A 933 11.58 -47.33 7.56
N LEU A 934 12.82 -47.29 8.06
CA LEU A 934 13.64 -46.08 8.20
C LEU A 934 14.91 -46.24 7.35
N PRO A 935 14.81 -46.09 6.01
CA PRO A 935 15.90 -46.36 5.08
C PRO A 935 16.97 -45.25 5.03
N GLU A 936 16.92 -44.25 5.90
CA GLU A 936 17.77 -43.05 5.92
C GLU A 936 19.27 -43.38 5.89
N VAL A 937 19.69 -44.40 6.64
CA VAL A 937 21.09 -44.84 6.68
C VAL A 937 21.59 -45.34 5.32
N LYS A 938 20.70 -45.90 4.48
CA LYS A 938 21.03 -46.29 3.11
C LYS A 938 21.20 -45.08 2.18
N ARG A 939 20.82 -43.89 2.63
CA ARG A 939 20.82 -42.62 1.89
C ARG A 939 21.77 -41.58 2.48
N GLY A 940 22.65 -41.96 3.41
CA GLY A 940 23.61 -41.05 4.02
C GLY A 940 22.96 -39.98 4.90
N ILE A 941 21.73 -40.24 5.38
CA ILE A 941 20.97 -39.35 6.25
C ILE A 941 20.48 -40.10 7.49
N ILE A 942 19.80 -39.43 8.41
CA ILE A 942 19.22 -40.05 9.62
C ILE A 942 17.71 -39.82 9.71
N ALA A 943 17.00 -40.71 10.41
CA ALA A 943 15.58 -40.59 10.73
C ALA A 943 15.33 -39.50 11.80
N ALA A 944 15.53 -38.24 11.40
CA ALA A 944 15.55 -37.07 12.28
C ALA A 944 14.17 -36.53 12.64
N ALA A 945 13.08 -37.00 12.01
CA ALA A 945 11.72 -36.55 12.30
C ALA A 945 11.04 -37.36 13.42
N GLY A 946 11.87 -37.88 14.32
CA GLY A 946 11.47 -38.63 15.51
C GLY A 946 11.57 -40.14 15.36
N GLY A 947 11.89 -40.67 14.17
CA GLY A 947 12.01 -42.10 13.93
C GLY A 947 13.06 -42.75 14.80
N ALA A 948 14.24 -42.14 14.91
CA ALA A 948 15.37 -42.70 15.67
C ALA A 948 15.07 -42.96 17.16
N PHE A 949 14.27 -42.11 17.81
CA PHE A 949 13.95 -42.26 19.23
C PHE A 949 12.56 -42.84 19.50
N ARG A 950 11.58 -42.67 18.60
CA ARG A 950 10.23 -43.24 18.80
C ARG A 950 10.19 -44.73 18.51
N ILE A 951 10.96 -45.23 17.54
CA ILE A 951 10.98 -46.67 17.23
C ILE A 951 11.58 -47.49 18.38
N THR A 952 12.62 -46.96 19.03
CA THR A 952 13.27 -47.60 20.20
C THR A 952 12.42 -47.51 21.46
N ALA A 953 11.50 -46.55 21.53
CA ALA A 953 10.50 -46.46 22.59
C ALA A 953 9.31 -47.42 22.40
N GLN A 954 9.04 -47.87 21.17
CA GLN A 954 7.84 -48.67 20.84
C GLN A 954 8.15 -50.15 20.55
N LEU A 955 9.36 -50.50 20.12
CA LEU A 955 9.76 -51.86 19.78
C LEU A 955 10.80 -52.43 20.75
N PRO A 956 10.95 -53.76 20.84
CA PRO A 956 12.06 -54.39 21.55
C PRO A 956 13.41 -53.81 21.07
N PRO A 957 14.35 -53.46 21.97
CA PRO A 957 15.54 -52.69 21.60
C PRO A 957 16.36 -53.29 20.45
N LYS A 958 16.51 -54.62 20.41
CA LYS A 958 17.26 -55.30 19.35
C LYS A 958 16.61 -55.17 17.98
N VAL A 959 15.28 -55.26 17.92
CA VAL A 959 14.52 -55.13 16.67
C VAL A 959 14.55 -53.68 16.19
N ALA A 960 14.37 -52.72 17.10
CA ALA A 960 14.45 -51.31 16.79
C ALA A 960 15.84 -50.92 16.23
N MET A 961 16.90 -51.41 16.85
CA MET A 961 18.27 -51.16 16.39
C MET A 961 18.57 -51.85 15.05
N GLU A 962 18.06 -53.06 14.82
CA GLU A 962 18.18 -53.72 13.52
C GLU A 962 17.56 -52.85 12.42
N LEU A 963 16.31 -52.39 12.61
CA LEU A 963 15.62 -51.52 11.65
C LEU A 963 16.38 -50.22 11.38
N LEU A 964 16.90 -49.56 12.43
CA LEU A 964 17.64 -48.30 12.30
C LEU A 964 19.00 -48.48 11.61
N LEU A 965 19.72 -49.55 11.92
CA LEU A 965 21.09 -49.75 11.45
C LEU A 965 21.15 -50.40 10.07
N THR A 966 20.18 -51.24 9.71
CA THR A 966 20.13 -51.85 8.37
C THR A 966 19.34 -50.98 7.41
N GLY A 967 18.33 -50.25 7.87
CA GLY A 967 17.35 -49.55 7.04
C GLY A 967 16.43 -50.49 6.26
N ASP A 968 16.28 -51.74 6.71
CA ASP A 968 15.35 -52.71 6.14
C ASP A 968 13.92 -52.50 6.70
N PRO A 969 12.88 -52.66 5.86
CA PRO A 969 11.50 -52.48 6.32
C PRO A 969 10.98 -53.69 7.08
N LEU A 970 10.08 -53.44 8.03
CA LEU A 970 9.31 -54.40 8.81
C LEU A 970 7.93 -54.62 8.17
N ASP A 971 7.53 -55.87 7.94
CA ASP A 971 6.19 -56.19 7.41
C ASP A 971 5.07 -55.98 8.44
N ALA A 972 3.83 -55.82 7.95
CA ALA A 972 2.66 -55.53 8.79
C ALA A 972 2.38 -56.59 9.87
N ALA A 973 2.54 -57.86 9.53
CA ALA A 973 2.27 -58.97 10.46
C ALA A 973 3.24 -58.93 11.66
N THR A 974 4.53 -58.78 11.37
CA THR A 974 5.57 -58.65 12.39
C THR A 974 5.40 -57.35 13.17
N ALA A 975 5.08 -56.23 12.51
CA ALA A 975 4.81 -54.95 13.16
C ALA A 975 3.64 -55.04 14.17
N ARG A 976 2.60 -55.82 13.86
CA ARG A 976 1.49 -56.10 14.80
C ARG A 976 1.93 -56.97 15.97
N ASP A 977 2.64 -58.06 15.69
CA ASP A 977 3.07 -59.00 16.73
C ASP A 977 4.06 -58.37 17.72
N LEU A 978 4.78 -57.33 17.28
CA LEU A 978 5.66 -56.52 18.11
C LEU A 978 5.00 -55.28 18.75
N GLY A 979 3.70 -55.04 18.49
CA GLY A 979 2.93 -53.96 19.11
C GLY A 979 3.07 -52.57 18.48
N LEU A 980 3.74 -52.45 17.33
CA LEU A 980 3.81 -51.20 16.56
C LEU A 980 2.49 -50.90 15.82
N VAL A 981 1.73 -51.93 15.47
CA VAL A 981 0.45 -51.83 14.74
C VAL A 981 -0.67 -52.45 15.58
N ASN A 982 -1.81 -51.76 15.71
CA ASN A 982 -2.95 -52.25 16.47
C ASN A 982 -3.73 -53.34 15.74
N ARG A 983 -3.91 -53.21 14.42
CA ARG A 983 -4.70 -54.14 13.59
C ARG A 983 -4.09 -54.27 12.20
N VAL A 984 -4.08 -55.49 11.68
CA VAL A 984 -3.72 -55.80 10.29
C VAL A 984 -4.95 -56.38 9.62
N VAL A 985 -5.34 -55.82 8.47
CA VAL A 985 -6.54 -56.19 7.71
C VAL A 985 -6.23 -56.28 6.21
N PRO A 986 -7.10 -56.92 5.40
CA PRO A 986 -6.98 -56.87 3.96
C PRO A 986 -6.86 -55.43 3.44
N ALA A 987 -6.09 -55.21 2.38
CA ALA A 987 -5.69 -53.87 1.93
C ALA A 987 -6.88 -52.95 1.60
N GLU A 988 -7.96 -53.50 1.06
CA GLU A 988 -9.20 -52.81 0.75
C GLU A 988 -10.04 -52.43 1.99
N LYS A 989 -9.69 -52.94 3.18
CA LYS A 989 -10.40 -52.70 4.44
C LYS A 989 -9.68 -51.77 5.41
N VAL A 990 -8.46 -51.33 5.10
CA VAL A 990 -7.63 -50.55 6.04
C VAL A 990 -8.29 -49.23 6.48
N LEU A 991 -8.87 -48.47 5.55
CA LEU A 991 -9.53 -47.20 5.88
C LEU A 991 -10.85 -47.43 6.63
N ASP A 992 -11.65 -48.41 6.20
CA ASP A 992 -12.90 -48.78 6.87
C ASP A 992 -12.64 -49.19 8.33
N GLU A 993 -11.60 -49.99 8.56
CA GLU A 993 -11.23 -50.46 9.89
C GLU A 993 -10.69 -49.31 10.77
N ALA A 994 -9.91 -48.40 10.21
CA ALA A 994 -9.45 -47.20 10.91
C ALA A 994 -10.61 -46.26 11.28
N LEU A 995 -11.59 -46.10 10.37
CA LEU A 995 -12.81 -45.35 10.64
C LEU A 995 -13.66 -46.02 11.72
N ALA A 996 -13.86 -47.33 11.68
CA ALA A 996 -14.58 -48.07 12.71
C ALA A 996 -13.92 -47.92 14.09
N LEU A 997 -12.59 -47.87 14.14
CA LEU A 997 -11.84 -47.59 15.36
C LEU A 997 -12.02 -46.14 15.83
N ALA A 998 -11.96 -45.16 14.91
CA ALA A 998 -12.18 -43.75 15.21
C ALA A 998 -13.62 -43.47 15.69
N GLU A 999 -14.62 -44.11 15.10
CA GLU A 999 -16.03 -44.00 15.50
C GLU A 999 -16.26 -44.57 16.90
N ARG A 1000 -15.65 -45.71 17.22
CA ARG A 1000 -15.66 -46.25 18.58
C ARG A 1000 -15.05 -45.30 19.60
N ILE A 1001 -13.99 -44.57 19.23
CA ILE A 1001 -13.40 -43.53 20.07
C ILE A 1001 -14.37 -42.35 20.22
N ALA A 1002 -14.93 -41.88 19.10
CA ALA A 1002 -15.83 -40.73 19.02
C ALA A 1002 -17.18 -40.95 19.75
N ALA A 1003 -17.57 -42.20 20.02
CA ALA A 1003 -18.72 -42.56 20.84
C ALA A 1003 -18.52 -42.29 22.35
N ASN A 1004 -17.28 -42.09 22.80
CA ASN A 1004 -16.99 -41.78 24.20
C ASN A 1004 -17.10 -40.27 24.49
N ALA A 1005 -17.08 -39.90 25.78
CA ALA A 1005 -17.07 -38.50 26.19
C ALA A 1005 -15.79 -37.79 25.69
N PRO A 1006 -15.89 -36.77 24.80
CA PRO A 1006 -14.75 -36.23 24.08
C PRO A 1006 -13.71 -35.59 25.00
N LEU A 1007 -14.15 -34.84 26.02
CA LEU A 1007 -13.23 -34.21 26.98
C LEU A 1007 -12.46 -35.24 27.81
N ALA A 1008 -13.08 -36.38 28.15
CA ALA A 1008 -12.42 -37.45 28.89
C ALA A 1008 -11.35 -38.11 28.02
N VAL A 1009 -11.68 -38.46 26.77
CA VAL A 1009 -10.72 -39.03 25.82
C VAL A 1009 -9.53 -38.11 25.59
N GLN A 1010 -9.78 -36.82 25.32
CA GLN A 1010 -8.73 -35.84 25.06
C GLN A 1010 -7.87 -35.59 26.31
N ALA A 1011 -8.48 -35.53 27.50
CA ALA A 1011 -7.72 -35.41 28.75
C ALA A 1011 -6.86 -36.64 29.02
N SER A 1012 -7.41 -37.85 28.83
CA SER A 1012 -6.66 -39.11 28.95
C SER A 1012 -5.49 -39.16 27.98
N LYS A 1013 -5.67 -38.74 26.72
CA LYS A 1013 -4.58 -38.63 25.73
C LYS A 1013 -3.51 -37.65 26.19
N ARG A 1014 -3.91 -36.42 26.58
CA ARG A 1014 -2.95 -35.39 27.03
C ARG A 1014 -2.12 -35.87 28.22
N ILE A 1015 -2.74 -36.56 29.18
CA ILE A 1015 -2.03 -37.14 30.33
C ILE A 1015 -1.09 -38.26 29.87
N ALA A 1016 -1.59 -39.22 29.09
CA ALA A 1016 -0.81 -40.39 28.65
C ALA A 1016 0.40 -40.01 27.77
N ARG A 1017 0.26 -38.98 26.94
CA ARG A 1017 1.31 -38.48 26.05
C ARG A 1017 2.14 -37.35 26.66
N GLY A 1018 1.77 -36.83 27.83
CA GLY A 1018 2.45 -35.69 28.45
C GLY A 1018 2.36 -34.40 27.62
N ILE A 1019 1.20 -34.11 27.03
CA ILE A 1019 0.99 -32.94 26.17
C ILE A 1019 0.69 -31.69 27.02
N THR A 1020 1.59 -30.72 26.98
CA THR A 1020 1.44 -29.39 27.59
C THR A 1020 1.56 -28.33 26.49
N THR A 1021 0.59 -27.42 26.38
CA THR A 1021 0.57 -26.35 25.35
C THR A 1021 0.87 -26.85 23.91
N GLY A 1022 0.38 -28.04 23.55
CA GLY A 1022 0.58 -28.64 22.22
C GLY A 1022 1.95 -29.30 21.99
N ARG A 1023 2.75 -29.48 23.05
CA ARG A 1023 4.11 -30.07 23.00
C ARG A 1023 4.23 -31.24 23.97
N VAL A 1024 5.15 -32.17 23.69
CA VAL A 1024 5.53 -33.26 24.61
C VAL A 1024 6.93 -32.98 25.13
N ASP A 1025 7.04 -32.32 26.28
CA ASP A 1025 8.32 -31.86 26.83
C ASP A 1025 9.30 -33.03 27.10
N ALA A 1026 8.77 -34.22 27.40
CA ALA A 1026 9.57 -35.43 27.62
C ALA A 1026 10.37 -35.85 26.38
N GLU A 1027 9.95 -35.47 25.18
CA GLU A 1027 10.68 -35.75 23.94
C GLU A 1027 11.76 -34.69 23.64
N GLN A 1028 11.80 -33.54 24.34
CA GLN A 1028 12.65 -32.41 23.98
C GLN A 1028 14.14 -32.78 23.93
N ALA A 1029 14.64 -33.53 24.92
CA ALA A 1029 16.05 -33.96 24.93
C ALA A 1029 16.39 -34.90 23.75
N ALA A 1030 15.45 -35.76 23.35
CA ALA A 1030 15.63 -36.65 22.20
C ALA A 1030 15.58 -35.87 20.88
N TRP A 1031 14.72 -34.86 20.80
CA TRP A 1031 14.72 -33.91 19.68
C TRP A 1031 16.04 -33.15 19.58
N ASP A 1032 16.57 -32.62 20.69
CA ASP A 1032 17.82 -31.87 20.69
C ASP A 1032 19.00 -32.73 20.20
N LEU A 1033 19.09 -33.98 20.70
CA LEU A 1033 20.06 -34.95 20.23
C LEU A 1033 19.88 -35.29 18.75
N SER A 1034 18.65 -35.50 18.31
CA SER A 1034 18.35 -35.80 16.90
C SER A 1034 18.74 -34.65 15.97
N HIS A 1035 18.47 -33.39 16.33
CA HIS A 1035 18.90 -32.22 15.57
C HIS A 1035 20.43 -32.03 15.59
N GLN A 1036 21.08 -32.36 16.70
CA GLN A 1036 22.55 -32.33 16.79
C GLN A 1036 23.17 -33.32 15.80
N GLU A 1037 22.76 -34.58 15.84
CA GLU A 1037 23.26 -35.62 14.93
C GLU A 1037 22.88 -35.32 13.48
N ALA A 1038 21.67 -34.82 13.23
CA ALA A 1038 21.23 -34.43 11.89
C ALA A 1038 22.14 -33.35 11.30
N ARG A 1039 22.49 -32.32 12.09
CA ARG A 1039 23.40 -31.25 11.62
C ARG A 1039 24.76 -31.81 11.21
N THR A 1040 25.34 -32.69 12.03
CA THR A 1040 26.62 -33.33 11.73
C THR A 1040 26.52 -34.14 10.43
N VAL A 1041 25.53 -35.03 10.33
CA VAL A 1041 25.37 -35.90 9.16
C VAL A 1041 25.04 -35.10 7.90
N MET A 1042 24.17 -34.10 7.96
CA MET A 1042 23.81 -33.29 6.78
C MET A 1042 25.01 -32.52 6.19
N THR A 1043 26.04 -32.23 6.99
CA THR A 1043 27.27 -31.56 6.49
C THR A 1043 28.28 -32.51 5.85
N SER A 1044 28.08 -33.83 5.95
CA SER A 1044 28.98 -34.86 5.41
C SER A 1044 28.89 -35.01 3.89
N GLN A 1045 29.95 -35.58 3.30
CA GLN A 1045 29.94 -36.01 1.91
C GLN A 1045 28.96 -37.16 1.67
N ASP A 1046 28.70 -37.99 2.69
CA ASP A 1046 27.77 -39.11 2.60
C ASP A 1046 26.32 -38.63 2.42
N ALA A 1047 25.94 -37.52 3.06
CA ALA A 1047 24.63 -36.88 2.87
C ALA A 1047 24.44 -36.28 1.46
N GLN A 1048 25.53 -35.98 0.74
CA GLN A 1048 25.49 -35.59 -0.68
C GLN A 1048 25.48 -36.81 -1.61
N GLU A 1049 26.27 -37.83 -1.27
CA GLU A 1049 26.43 -39.05 -2.06
C GLU A 1049 25.17 -39.91 -2.10
N GLY A 1050 24.48 -40.10 -0.97
CA GLY A 1050 23.32 -40.98 -0.88
C GLY A 1050 22.16 -40.59 -1.79
N PRO A 1051 21.68 -39.32 -1.78
CA PRO A 1051 20.65 -38.86 -2.71
C PRO A 1051 21.10 -38.94 -4.18
N ARG A 1052 22.37 -38.61 -4.47
CA ARG A 1052 22.95 -38.68 -5.83
C ARG A 1052 22.99 -40.10 -6.36
N ALA A 1053 23.56 -41.04 -5.59
CA ALA A 1053 23.65 -42.45 -5.96
C ALA A 1053 22.26 -43.07 -6.20
N PHE A 1054 21.27 -42.67 -5.40
CA PHE A 1054 19.89 -43.09 -5.63
C PHE A 1054 19.29 -42.53 -6.92
N ALA A 1055 19.49 -41.25 -7.20
CA ALA A 1055 19.03 -40.63 -8.45
C ALA A 1055 19.67 -41.29 -9.67
N GLU A 1056 20.96 -41.62 -9.58
CA GLU A 1056 21.76 -42.30 -10.61
C GLU A 1056 21.54 -43.83 -10.66
N LYS A 1057 20.74 -44.39 -9.75
CA LYS A 1057 20.47 -45.84 -9.61
C LYS A 1057 21.73 -46.70 -9.48
N ARG A 1058 22.72 -46.22 -8.74
CA ARG A 1058 23.98 -46.93 -8.47
C ARG A 1058 24.20 -47.17 -6.98
N THR A 1059 25.11 -48.08 -6.66
CA THR A 1059 25.56 -48.27 -5.27
C THR A 1059 26.29 -47.02 -4.78
N PRO A 1060 25.94 -46.47 -3.60
CA PRO A 1060 26.65 -45.34 -3.00
C PRO A 1060 28.05 -45.75 -2.54
N VAL A 1061 28.99 -44.80 -2.60
CA VAL A 1061 30.36 -44.97 -2.10
C VAL A 1061 30.55 -44.10 -0.86
N TRP A 1062 30.42 -44.70 0.32
CA TRP A 1062 30.53 -44.00 1.60
C TRP A 1062 31.98 -43.66 1.95
N GLN A 1063 32.21 -42.44 2.40
CA GLN A 1063 33.54 -41.94 2.77
C GLN A 1063 33.70 -41.70 4.27
N ALA A 1064 32.60 -41.62 5.02
CA ALA A 1064 32.58 -41.29 6.44
C ALA A 1064 33.33 -39.97 6.76
N ARG A 1065 33.11 -38.93 5.94
CA ARG A 1065 33.73 -37.60 6.06
C ARG A 1065 32.76 -36.47 5.83
#